data_AF-A0A9P8K1G8-F1
#
_entry.id   AF-A0A9P8K1G8-F1
#
_cell.length_a   1.000
_cell.length_b   1.000
_cell.length_c   1.000
_cell.angle_alpha   90.00
_cell.angle_beta   90.00
_cell.angle_gamma   90.00
#
_symmetry.space_group_name_H-M   'P 1'
#
loop_
_entity.id
_entity.type
_entity.pdbx_description
1 polymer ?
#
loop_
_entity_poly.entity_id
_entity_poly.type
_entity_poly.pdbx_seq_one_letter_code
_entity_poly.pdbx_strand_id
1 'polypeptide(L)'
;MGSTLFTSSMMIVAWFGIATLYLVFLAAYRLHLSPLAKFPGPRLAALTLWYEFYFDVIKHGQFFKEVERMHSVYGPIVRINPFEIHVKDSKWYDELYTNGSRKRDKSAWFVGRSGGKSVFGTIHHDHHRLRRAALNPFFSKRSIIAFEPVIQSTMDQLCVALQSYIKSGKPVELQTAYMALTLDVISQYAFGESLGLVKKPGFSPEWNKMLHATIEAGIMNRHLPWLADLMMSLPTWLAASISAPVAFFLHIQKDVRKQVEEALARKQDPSRSHRTIFEELRDSDLPPQEKTIERLMDEGFILVGAGGETTAQTLAVLTFHLLNNPLVLQKLQHELDTLMPSPEGQVSWQQLEQSSYLRAVITEAHRVQAVITTRLIRIAPNEVLKFQDWEIPAGTPISMTTHFMHLDPTLFPEPYKFDPERWLGPFIGADRLEQYVVPFSKGSRACIGLHLASAELYLGVAKVFRKFDLELYETTYRDVEITWDGFAGGFRPDSKGIRVKVAVPLYDNLKTARAQESAYNYVQSPGNATYDYVVVGGGTAGLTVAARLAENPRVKVAVIEAGDFYEDVNGNLSIVPGYGASVSTPAVDWGFKSTPQSALNGRQLDYSRGKTVGGSSATNLMAYHRGTIDSYHLWAQAVEDSSFEWDNFLPYFQKSVRYTPPNNVLRAANASVPNPSIQSYSNAGGPLDVTHSNYADPVSSFAGAAWKELGLAQLKDLTTGSLIGNQYSPATIRASDQTRSTSKSSFLEYAVNSGRNNIFLYKTSLAEKINLANKKATGVQVSSGSRNFTLQAKKEVILAAGTLQTPQLLMVSGVGPQNILTQHGIEVILDLPGVGQNMEDHLFFSMVYKVDVVTLSKTLTDAGFAAQVEAEYTKNHSGILTNTGADYFAWEKLPPKYLSKLSPQARTDLAAFPFDWPDYEVVIGDVPFAAGAEYAQAIGMLEAATARGNVSISSASMADPPLIDTQTLATSTDQQVAVQVIKRMRELWSTKSYSAITSSADEILPGASVQTDEQILKYLLANAGSGFHCACTCTQLIIARAAINAGVQRYFPWQFGIDYDKIGRGSAQDLFDEQLDVRELLRSQRVTKWVIVSTGMFISFLFEPAFGVVDLEQASTTAIGSWENAITVTSPGDIGTATAEITLAMPEERGVVYVAGDTVSMSELAEVVERLLCKKVTRCLETMSQLNSELAEDPNDVMRKYRAVFGTGVGVSWEKEQSFNALRGINTISAEQRARENLKQNDWI
;
A
#
# COMPACT_ATOMS: atom_id res chain seq x y z
N MET A 1 91.49 -2.62 -29.22
CA MET A 1 90.10 -2.79 -28.76
C MET A 1 89.08 -2.03 -29.64
N GLY A 2 89.32 -1.83 -30.96
CA GLY A 2 88.44 -1.05 -31.83
C GLY A 2 87.63 -1.84 -32.89
N SER A 3 87.98 -3.10 -33.18
CA SER A 3 87.34 -3.89 -34.25
C SER A 3 86.16 -4.74 -33.79
N THR A 4 86.08 -5.10 -32.51
CA THR A 4 84.99 -5.92 -31.94
C THR A 4 83.73 -5.13 -31.58
N LEU A 5 83.82 -3.81 -31.41
CA LEU A 5 82.64 -2.94 -31.19
C LEU A 5 81.88 -2.64 -32.49
N PHE A 6 82.56 -2.64 -33.64
CA PHE A 6 81.96 -2.33 -34.95
C PHE A 6 81.07 -3.48 -35.48
N THR A 7 81.48 -4.74 -35.25
CA THR A 7 80.70 -5.93 -35.65
C THR A 7 79.42 -6.12 -34.83
N SER A 8 79.49 -5.84 -33.53
CA SER A 8 78.33 -5.88 -32.62
C SER A 8 77.29 -4.82 -32.98
N SER A 9 77.76 -3.62 -33.36
CA SER A 9 76.91 -2.52 -33.79
C SER A 9 76.19 -2.84 -35.10
N MET A 10 76.87 -3.46 -36.09
CA MET A 10 76.24 -3.89 -37.34
C MET A 10 75.24 -5.03 -37.14
N MET A 11 75.48 -5.97 -36.22
CA MET A 11 74.51 -7.00 -35.88
C MET A 11 73.26 -6.42 -35.22
N ILE A 12 73.40 -5.46 -34.31
CA ILE A 12 72.25 -4.77 -33.69
C ILE A 12 71.43 -4.03 -34.75
N VAL A 13 72.09 -3.33 -35.67
CA VAL A 13 71.41 -2.63 -36.79
C VAL A 13 70.72 -3.61 -37.73
N ALA A 14 71.33 -4.76 -38.05
CA ALA A 14 70.72 -5.80 -38.87
C ALA A 14 69.50 -6.44 -38.18
N TRP A 15 69.60 -6.76 -36.88
CA TRP A 15 68.48 -7.25 -36.08
C TRP A 15 67.34 -6.23 -36.01
N PHE A 16 67.66 -4.94 -35.83
CA PHE A 16 66.68 -3.88 -35.84
C PHE A 16 66.01 -3.71 -37.20
N GLY A 17 66.77 -3.84 -38.29
CA GLY A 17 66.25 -3.83 -39.67
C GLY A 17 65.31 -4.99 -39.95
N ILE A 18 65.70 -6.22 -39.57
CA ILE A 18 64.85 -7.43 -39.71
C ILE A 18 63.59 -7.29 -38.86
N ALA A 19 63.70 -6.85 -37.61
CA ALA A 19 62.55 -6.63 -36.73
C ALA A 19 61.60 -5.56 -37.31
N THR A 20 62.13 -4.46 -37.84
CA THR A 20 61.33 -3.40 -38.48
C THR A 20 60.60 -3.91 -39.71
N LEU A 21 61.28 -4.63 -40.60
CA LEU A 21 60.67 -5.25 -41.79
C LEU A 21 59.58 -6.25 -41.40
N TYR A 22 59.84 -7.08 -40.40
CA TYR A 22 58.85 -8.02 -39.86
C TYR A 22 57.62 -7.28 -39.31
N LEU A 23 57.81 -6.21 -38.53
CA LEU A 23 56.71 -5.42 -37.96
C LEU A 23 55.88 -4.72 -39.05
N VAL A 24 56.52 -4.18 -40.10
CA VAL A 24 55.84 -3.57 -41.26
C VAL A 24 55.05 -4.62 -42.03
N PHE A 25 55.65 -5.77 -42.33
CA PHE A 25 54.97 -6.88 -43.00
C PHE A 25 53.78 -7.38 -42.17
N LEU A 26 53.97 -7.56 -40.86
CA LEU A 26 52.93 -8.00 -39.93
C LEU A 26 51.78 -7.00 -39.87
N ALA A 27 52.09 -5.69 -39.90
CA ALA A 27 51.09 -4.63 -39.94
C ALA A 27 50.26 -4.69 -41.23
N ALA A 28 50.93 -4.77 -42.38
CA ALA A 28 50.27 -4.89 -43.68
C ALA A 28 49.39 -6.15 -43.74
N TYR A 29 49.91 -7.29 -43.26
CA TYR A 29 49.17 -8.54 -43.19
C TYR A 29 47.92 -8.41 -42.32
N ARG A 30 48.04 -7.94 -41.07
CA ARG A 30 46.92 -7.85 -40.13
C ARG A 30 45.82 -6.91 -40.58
N LEU A 31 46.18 -5.80 -41.23
CA LEU A 31 45.23 -4.76 -41.66
C LEU A 31 44.59 -5.05 -43.02
N HIS A 32 45.27 -5.74 -43.93
CA HIS A 32 44.81 -5.87 -45.32
C HIS A 32 44.70 -7.30 -45.85
N LEU A 33 45.52 -8.24 -45.37
CA LEU A 33 45.59 -9.60 -45.93
C LEU A 33 45.01 -10.69 -45.00
N SER A 34 44.83 -10.38 -43.72
CA SER A 34 44.25 -11.28 -42.75
C SER A 34 42.83 -11.67 -43.18
N PRO A 35 42.40 -12.93 -42.94
CA PRO A 35 41.00 -13.32 -43.12
C PRO A 35 40.01 -12.47 -42.31
N LEU A 36 40.50 -11.79 -41.27
CA LEU A 36 39.72 -10.91 -40.42
C LEU A 36 39.76 -9.43 -40.85
N ALA A 37 40.50 -9.07 -41.90
CA ALA A 37 40.65 -7.68 -42.36
C ALA A 37 39.33 -7.06 -42.85
N LYS A 38 38.37 -7.89 -43.28
CA LYS A 38 37.04 -7.46 -43.73
C LYS A 38 36.10 -7.03 -42.60
N PHE A 39 36.35 -7.44 -41.36
CA PHE A 39 35.48 -7.12 -40.23
C PHE A 39 35.78 -5.73 -39.67
N PRO A 40 34.75 -4.95 -39.29
CA PRO A 40 34.94 -3.58 -38.83
C PRO A 40 35.54 -3.56 -37.41
N GLY A 41 36.26 -2.48 -37.08
CA GLY A 41 36.87 -2.29 -35.76
C GLY A 41 38.02 -1.27 -35.79
N PRO A 42 38.54 -0.84 -34.62
CA PRO A 42 39.65 0.08 -34.57
C PRO A 42 40.90 -0.49 -35.24
N ARG A 43 41.54 0.27 -36.14
CA ARG A 43 42.77 -0.17 -36.81
C ARG A 43 43.89 -0.53 -35.83
N LEU A 44 44.03 0.22 -34.75
CA LEU A 44 45.04 -0.06 -33.72
C LEU A 44 44.78 -1.39 -32.99
N ALA A 45 43.50 -1.70 -32.72
CA ALA A 45 43.09 -2.98 -32.13
C ALA A 45 43.34 -4.14 -33.11
N ALA A 46 43.03 -3.99 -34.39
CA ALA A 46 43.34 -4.98 -35.42
C ALA A 46 44.85 -5.22 -35.61
N LEU A 47 45.68 -4.22 -35.31
CA LEU A 47 47.13 -4.27 -35.49
C LEU A 47 47.85 -4.99 -34.35
N THR A 48 47.45 -4.78 -33.09
CA THR A 48 48.21 -5.23 -31.92
C THR A 48 47.36 -5.56 -30.69
N LEU A 49 47.82 -6.54 -29.89
CA LEU A 49 47.27 -6.83 -28.55
C LEU A 49 47.60 -5.75 -27.51
N TRP A 50 48.54 -4.83 -27.81
CA TRP A 50 48.84 -3.69 -26.94
C TRP A 50 47.62 -2.77 -26.72
N TYR A 51 46.66 -2.78 -27.64
CA TYR A 51 45.41 -2.07 -27.46
C TYR A 51 44.58 -2.68 -26.33
N GLU A 52 44.39 -4.00 -26.34
CA GLU A 52 43.71 -4.73 -25.26
C GLU A 52 44.50 -4.62 -23.94
N PHE A 53 45.82 -4.80 -23.98
CA PHE A 53 46.70 -4.61 -22.82
C PHE A 53 46.53 -3.25 -22.15
N TYR A 54 46.38 -2.17 -22.94
CA TYR A 54 46.18 -0.83 -22.38
C TYR A 54 44.90 -0.77 -21.53
N PHE A 55 43.80 -1.36 -22.01
CA PHE A 55 42.54 -1.30 -21.27
C PHE A 55 42.48 -2.32 -20.12
N ASP A 56 43.04 -3.51 -20.31
CA ASP A 56 43.08 -4.57 -19.30
C ASP A 56 44.05 -4.24 -18.16
N VAL A 57 45.28 -3.82 -18.49
CA VAL A 57 46.37 -3.67 -17.52
C VAL A 57 46.54 -2.20 -17.10
N ILE A 58 46.66 -1.27 -18.06
CA ILE A 58 46.94 0.14 -17.73
C ILE A 58 45.69 0.87 -17.22
N LYS A 59 44.50 0.50 -17.71
CA LYS A 59 43.23 1.06 -17.25
C LYS A 59 42.49 0.21 -16.23
N HIS A 60 43.08 -0.91 -15.78
CA HIS A 60 42.48 -1.80 -14.80
C HIS A 60 41.13 -2.38 -15.27
N GLY A 61 41.18 -3.34 -16.20
CA GLY A 61 40.02 -4.14 -16.62
C GLY A 61 38.92 -3.38 -17.36
N GLN A 62 39.21 -2.28 -18.06
CA GLN A 62 38.19 -1.47 -18.78
C GLN A 62 37.91 -1.96 -20.20
N PHE A 63 38.52 -3.06 -20.64
CA PHE A 63 38.40 -3.48 -22.04
C PHE A 63 36.97 -3.86 -22.42
N PHE A 64 36.18 -4.41 -21.49
CA PHE A 64 34.76 -4.70 -21.76
C PHE A 64 33.96 -3.43 -22.11
N LYS A 65 34.16 -2.31 -21.40
CA LYS A 65 33.53 -1.02 -21.75
C LYS A 65 34.00 -0.50 -23.10
N GLU A 66 35.29 -0.71 -23.41
CA GLU A 66 35.83 -0.33 -24.71
C GLU A 66 35.21 -1.18 -25.84
N VAL A 67 35.01 -2.49 -25.63
CA VAL A 67 34.29 -3.35 -26.58
C VAL A 67 32.84 -2.89 -26.76
N GLU A 68 32.16 -2.49 -25.69
CA GLU A 68 30.81 -1.90 -25.80
C GLU A 68 30.82 -0.62 -26.65
N ARG A 69 31.74 0.30 -26.38
CA ARG A 69 31.93 1.51 -27.18
C ARG A 69 32.21 1.18 -28.65
N MET A 70 33.02 0.15 -28.91
CA MET A 70 33.27 -0.30 -30.27
C MET A 70 31.99 -0.77 -30.97
N HIS A 71 31.09 -1.49 -30.29
CA HIS A 71 29.81 -1.87 -30.87
C HIS A 71 28.93 -0.68 -31.23
N SER A 72 28.93 0.38 -30.40
CA SER A 72 28.22 1.63 -30.72
C SER A 72 28.77 2.34 -31.96
N VAL A 73 30.03 2.11 -32.34
CA VAL A 73 30.69 2.77 -33.49
C VAL A 73 30.69 1.91 -34.74
N TYR A 74 30.94 0.60 -34.61
CA TYR A 74 31.23 -0.30 -35.73
C TYR A 74 30.09 -1.29 -36.04
N GLY A 75 29.07 -1.38 -35.19
CA GLY A 75 27.91 -2.25 -35.39
C GLY A 75 27.96 -3.56 -34.57
N PRO A 76 27.08 -4.53 -34.86
CA PRO A 76 26.85 -5.71 -34.01
C PRO A 76 27.96 -6.78 -34.07
N ILE A 77 28.89 -6.68 -35.02
CA ILE A 77 30.05 -7.58 -35.15
C ILE A 77 31.31 -6.73 -35.29
N VAL A 78 32.31 -6.96 -34.43
CA VAL A 78 33.51 -6.12 -34.37
C VAL A 78 34.77 -6.96 -34.18
N ARG A 79 35.84 -6.63 -34.90
CA ARG A 79 37.19 -7.12 -34.65
C ARG A 79 37.85 -6.32 -33.51
N ILE A 80 37.93 -6.92 -32.34
CA ILE A 80 38.34 -6.24 -31.09
C ILE A 80 39.84 -6.36 -30.79
N ASN A 81 40.53 -7.31 -31.45
CA ASN A 81 41.99 -7.43 -31.41
C ASN A 81 42.48 -8.11 -32.72
N PRO A 82 43.77 -8.42 -32.91
CA PRO A 82 44.26 -8.98 -34.17
C PRO A 82 43.66 -10.35 -34.54
N PHE A 83 43.10 -11.08 -33.57
CA PHE A 83 42.71 -12.47 -33.72
C PHE A 83 41.22 -12.73 -33.45
N GLU A 84 40.55 -11.83 -32.73
CA GLU A 84 39.23 -12.08 -32.14
C GLU A 84 38.15 -11.16 -32.73
N ILE A 85 36.98 -11.75 -32.94
CA ILE A 85 35.74 -11.06 -33.26
C ILE A 85 34.82 -11.11 -32.04
N HIS A 86 34.20 -10.00 -31.69
CA HIS A 86 33.13 -9.92 -30.72
C HIS A 86 31.79 -9.65 -31.41
N VAL A 87 30.74 -10.36 -30.97
CA VAL A 87 29.37 -10.19 -31.47
C VAL A 87 28.45 -9.72 -30.34
N LYS A 88 27.64 -8.70 -30.59
CA LYS A 88 26.60 -8.16 -29.69
C LYS A 88 25.23 -8.34 -30.35
N ASP A 89 24.70 -9.56 -30.26
CA ASP A 89 23.35 -9.92 -30.69
C ASP A 89 22.83 -11.10 -29.85
N SER A 90 21.88 -10.84 -28.98
CA SER A 90 21.32 -11.82 -28.05
C SER A 90 20.64 -13.01 -28.74
N LYS A 91 20.13 -12.83 -29.96
CA LYS A 91 19.45 -13.90 -30.73
C LYS A 91 20.44 -14.87 -31.37
N TRP A 92 21.70 -14.46 -31.56
CA TRP A 92 22.75 -15.30 -32.12
C TRP A 92 23.51 -16.11 -31.06
N TYR A 93 23.17 -15.96 -29.77
CA TYR A 93 23.91 -16.60 -28.67
C TYR A 93 23.99 -18.12 -28.78
N ASP A 94 22.88 -18.78 -29.12
CA ASP A 94 22.81 -20.25 -29.19
C ASP A 94 23.65 -20.82 -30.37
N GLU A 95 23.99 -19.99 -31.36
CA GLU A 95 24.85 -20.38 -32.49
C GLU A 95 26.31 -20.51 -32.05
N LEU A 96 26.79 -19.60 -31.19
CA LEU A 96 28.14 -19.67 -30.64
C LEU A 96 28.23 -20.65 -29.47
N TYR A 97 27.27 -20.62 -28.54
CA TYR A 97 27.24 -21.41 -27.30
C TYR A 97 26.34 -22.66 -27.42
N THR A 98 26.66 -23.47 -28.41
CA THR A 98 25.92 -24.68 -28.79
C THR A 98 26.07 -25.86 -27.82
N ASN A 99 25.13 -26.80 -27.89
CA ASN A 99 25.19 -28.11 -27.22
C ASN A 99 26.40 -28.96 -27.69
N GLY A 100 26.62 -30.10 -27.03
CA GLY A 100 27.80 -30.95 -27.21
C GLY A 100 28.01 -31.60 -28.58
N SER A 101 27.03 -31.52 -29.49
CA SER A 101 27.11 -32.10 -30.84
C SER A 101 28.04 -31.31 -31.77
N ARG A 102 28.18 -30.00 -31.54
CA ARG A 102 29.05 -29.10 -32.30
C ARG A 102 30.28 -28.75 -31.46
N LYS A 103 31.46 -28.84 -32.07
CA LYS A 103 32.73 -28.63 -31.35
C LYS A 103 32.96 -27.15 -31.07
N ARG A 104 33.29 -26.83 -29.81
CA ARG A 104 33.66 -25.48 -29.35
C ARG A 104 34.89 -25.57 -28.46
N ASP A 105 36.02 -25.12 -28.99
CA ASP A 105 37.28 -25.00 -28.27
C ASP A 105 37.35 -23.65 -27.53
N LYS A 106 38.17 -23.58 -26.48
CA LYS A 106 38.50 -22.31 -25.81
C LYS A 106 39.78 -21.71 -26.43
N SER A 107 39.99 -20.41 -26.25
CA SER A 107 41.26 -19.77 -26.66
C SER A 107 42.38 -20.10 -25.67
N ALA A 108 43.49 -20.66 -26.16
CA ALA A 108 44.65 -20.99 -25.35
C ALA A 108 45.30 -19.73 -24.72
N TRP A 109 45.34 -18.64 -25.48
CA TRP A 109 45.84 -17.35 -25.01
C TRP A 109 44.94 -16.78 -23.90
N PHE A 110 43.62 -16.87 -24.08
CA PHE A 110 42.67 -16.26 -23.17
C PHE A 110 42.49 -17.02 -21.85
N VAL A 111 42.38 -18.35 -21.95
CA VAL A 111 42.09 -19.22 -20.80
C VAL A 111 43.38 -19.61 -20.07
N GLY A 112 44.48 -19.78 -20.81
CA GLY A 112 45.86 -19.85 -20.32
C GLY A 112 46.05 -20.42 -18.91
N ARG A 113 46.95 -19.80 -18.15
CA ARG A 113 47.29 -20.24 -16.78
C ARG A 113 46.19 -19.97 -15.74
N SER A 114 45.13 -19.24 -16.09
CA SER A 114 44.05 -18.85 -15.17
C SER A 114 43.14 -20.03 -14.76
N GLY A 115 43.20 -21.17 -15.45
CA GLY A 115 42.40 -22.37 -15.15
C GLY A 115 43.18 -23.65 -14.87
N GLY A 116 44.52 -23.60 -14.91
CA GLY A 116 45.38 -24.80 -14.79
C GLY A 116 44.96 -25.95 -15.71
N LYS A 117 45.16 -27.19 -15.24
CA LYS A 117 44.70 -28.43 -15.89
C LYS A 117 43.28 -28.86 -15.46
N SER A 118 42.50 -27.97 -14.84
CA SER A 118 41.12 -28.24 -14.41
C SER A 118 40.14 -28.43 -15.59
N VAL A 119 38.91 -28.85 -15.31
CA VAL A 119 37.83 -28.86 -16.32
C VAL A 119 37.60 -27.46 -16.92
N PHE A 120 37.65 -26.40 -16.11
CA PHE A 120 37.47 -25.02 -16.59
C PHE A 120 38.60 -24.62 -17.56
N GLY A 121 39.85 -24.93 -17.25
CA GLY A 121 41.00 -24.61 -18.09
C GLY A 121 41.10 -25.43 -19.39
N THR A 122 40.29 -26.48 -19.55
CA THR A 122 40.46 -27.43 -20.65
C THR A 122 40.08 -26.83 -22.01
N ILE A 123 41.08 -26.67 -22.88
CA ILE A 123 40.95 -26.00 -24.19
C ILE A 123 40.09 -26.81 -25.16
N HIS A 124 40.50 -28.03 -25.50
CA HIS A 124 39.87 -28.83 -26.54
C HIS A 124 38.53 -29.43 -26.11
N HIS A 125 37.53 -29.38 -27.00
CA HIS A 125 36.15 -29.83 -26.75
C HIS A 125 36.05 -31.26 -26.26
N ASP A 126 36.71 -32.20 -26.95
CA ASP A 126 36.58 -33.62 -26.63
C ASP A 126 37.26 -33.97 -25.30
N HIS A 127 38.39 -33.33 -24.99
CA HIS A 127 39.07 -33.50 -23.70
C HIS A 127 38.27 -32.90 -22.54
N HIS A 128 37.65 -31.74 -22.76
CA HIS A 128 36.73 -31.18 -21.77
C HIS A 128 35.53 -32.08 -21.56
N ARG A 129 34.94 -32.65 -22.63
CA ARG A 129 33.81 -33.58 -22.53
C ARG A 129 34.16 -34.79 -21.67
N LEU A 130 35.37 -35.36 -21.83
CA LEU A 130 35.87 -36.45 -20.99
C LEU A 130 35.89 -36.06 -19.51
N ARG A 131 36.53 -34.93 -19.17
CA ARG A 131 36.63 -34.44 -17.78
C ARG A 131 35.27 -34.08 -17.18
N ARG A 132 34.43 -33.40 -17.95
CA ARG A 132 33.09 -32.95 -17.56
C ARG A 132 32.15 -34.12 -17.29
N ALA A 133 32.25 -35.20 -18.07
CA ALA A 133 31.43 -36.40 -17.89
C ALA A 133 31.62 -37.04 -16.50
N ALA A 134 32.85 -37.05 -15.98
CA ALA A 134 33.15 -37.57 -14.64
C ALA A 134 32.56 -36.71 -13.50
N LEU A 135 32.36 -35.41 -13.73
CA LEU A 135 31.85 -34.47 -12.72
C LEU A 135 30.33 -34.26 -12.79
N ASN A 136 29.70 -34.41 -13.96
CA ASN A 136 28.27 -34.13 -14.16
C ASN A 136 27.33 -34.84 -13.17
N PRO A 137 27.54 -36.11 -12.75
CA PRO A 137 26.66 -36.75 -11.77
C PRO A 137 26.58 -36.01 -10.44
N PHE A 138 27.68 -35.37 -9.99
CA PHE A 138 27.75 -34.64 -8.72
C PHE A 138 26.99 -33.33 -8.81
N PHE A 139 27.16 -32.61 -9.90
CA PHE A 139 26.46 -31.35 -10.08
C PHE A 139 25.05 -31.51 -10.68
N SER A 140 24.50 -32.73 -10.71
CA SER A 140 23.10 -32.93 -11.09
C SER A 140 22.16 -32.40 -10.01
N LYS A 141 20.97 -31.92 -10.42
CA LYS A 141 19.95 -31.42 -9.47
C LYS A 141 19.64 -32.43 -8.35
N ARG A 142 19.57 -33.73 -8.69
CA ARG A 142 19.33 -34.82 -7.73
C ARG A 142 20.42 -34.89 -6.65
N SER A 143 21.68 -34.77 -7.05
CA SER A 143 22.81 -34.85 -6.13
C SER A 143 22.89 -33.62 -5.22
N ILE A 144 22.55 -32.43 -5.74
CA ILE A 144 22.47 -31.22 -4.91
C ILE A 144 21.31 -31.29 -3.91
N ILE A 145 20.14 -31.82 -4.29
CA ILE A 145 19.03 -32.08 -3.34
C ILE A 145 19.47 -33.05 -2.23
N ALA A 146 20.22 -34.10 -2.57
CA ALA A 146 20.75 -35.01 -1.55
C ALA A 146 21.78 -34.35 -0.61
N PHE A 147 22.50 -33.34 -1.11
CA PHE A 147 23.47 -32.57 -0.34
C PHE A 147 22.86 -31.37 0.41
N GLU A 148 21.61 -31.01 0.11
CA GLU A 148 20.90 -29.87 0.66
C GLU A 148 20.96 -29.75 2.20
N PRO A 149 20.84 -30.84 3.00
CA PRO A 149 20.95 -30.73 4.46
C PRO A 149 22.25 -30.09 4.95
N VAL A 150 23.35 -30.29 4.22
CA VAL A 150 24.64 -29.66 4.51
C VAL A 150 24.61 -28.16 4.21
N ILE A 151 24.04 -27.77 3.07
CA ILE A 151 23.83 -26.36 2.70
C ILE A 151 22.98 -25.65 3.77
N GLN A 152 21.88 -26.28 4.19
CA GLN A 152 20.98 -25.76 5.21
C GLN A 152 21.70 -25.58 6.56
N SER A 153 22.54 -26.55 6.96
CA SER A 153 23.31 -26.48 8.20
C SER A 153 24.34 -25.35 8.19
N THR A 154 25.06 -25.15 7.10
CA THR A 154 26.01 -24.04 6.97
C THR A 154 25.28 -22.70 6.94
N MET A 155 24.11 -22.62 6.30
CA MET A 155 23.25 -21.44 6.33
C MET A 155 22.75 -21.11 7.75
N ASP A 156 22.38 -22.12 8.54
CA ASP A 156 21.99 -21.92 9.93
C ASP A 156 23.15 -21.38 10.77
N GLN A 157 24.38 -21.85 10.51
CA GLN A 157 25.59 -21.29 11.13
C GLN A 157 25.83 -19.83 10.73
N LEU A 158 25.55 -19.46 9.47
CA LEU A 158 25.63 -18.07 9.01
C LEU A 158 24.60 -17.20 9.75
N CYS A 159 23.36 -17.67 9.87
CA CYS A 159 22.34 -16.97 10.63
C CYS A 159 22.75 -16.76 12.10
N VAL A 160 23.32 -17.77 12.75
CA VAL A 160 23.86 -17.64 14.12
C VAL A 160 24.97 -16.58 14.17
N ALA A 161 25.87 -16.57 13.19
CA ALA A 161 26.93 -15.56 13.10
C ALA A 161 26.35 -14.15 12.92
N LEU A 162 25.39 -13.95 12.00
CA LEU A 162 24.70 -12.67 11.78
C LEU A 162 23.95 -12.19 13.03
N GLN A 163 23.32 -13.11 13.77
CA GLN A 163 22.62 -12.78 15.02
C GLN A 163 23.56 -12.18 16.08
N SER A 164 24.85 -12.55 16.08
CA SER A 164 25.84 -11.95 16.98
C SER A 164 26.09 -10.46 16.69
N TYR A 165 25.88 -10.03 15.44
CA TYR A 165 26.06 -8.64 15.03
C TYR A 165 24.95 -7.72 15.55
N ILE A 166 23.74 -8.26 15.77
CA ILE A 166 22.60 -7.54 16.39
C ILE A 166 23.02 -6.96 17.74
N LYS A 167 23.62 -7.78 18.61
CA LYS A 167 24.08 -7.35 19.95
C LYS A 167 25.22 -6.35 19.88
N SER A 168 26.08 -6.47 18.87
CA SER A 168 27.27 -5.63 18.73
C SER A 168 26.98 -4.26 18.13
N GLY A 169 25.87 -4.12 17.39
CA GLY A 169 25.53 -2.94 16.59
C GLY A 169 26.51 -2.64 15.44
N LYS A 170 27.51 -3.49 15.21
CA LYS A 170 28.51 -3.32 14.15
C LYS A 170 27.91 -3.71 12.80
N PRO A 171 28.28 -3.02 11.70
CA PRO A 171 27.88 -3.44 10.37
C PRO A 171 28.58 -4.75 9.96
N VAL A 172 27.87 -5.56 9.17
CA VAL A 172 28.37 -6.73 8.46
C VAL A 172 28.64 -6.34 7.01
N GLU A 173 29.80 -6.73 6.46
CA GLU A 173 30.07 -6.68 5.02
C GLU A 173 29.57 -8.01 4.39
N LEU A 174 28.55 -7.91 3.55
CA LEU A 174 27.78 -9.06 3.07
C LEU A 174 28.54 -9.94 2.09
N GLN A 175 29.42 -9.38 1.24
CA GLN A 175 30.16 -10.19 0.28
C GLN A 175 31.10 -11.16 1.01
N THR A 176 31.78 -10.70 2.06
CA THR A 176 32.64 -11.53 2.92
C THR A 176 31.82 -12.59 3.67
N ALA A 177 30.66 -12.22 4.23
CA ALA A 177 29.79 -13.14 4.96
C ALA A 177 29.23 -14.26 4.07
N TYR A 178 28.69 -13.91 2.90
CA TYR A 178 28.20 -14.88 1.94
C TYR A 178 29.32 -15.69 1.29
N MET A 179 30.51 -15.12 1.11
CA MET A 179 31.66 -15.86 0.58
C MET A 179 32.16 -16.90 1.57
N ALA A 180 32.16 -16.61 2.87
CA ALA A 180 32.45 -17.61 3.90
C ALA A 180 31.46 -18.79 3.85
N LEU A 181 30.17 -18.50 3.67
CA LEU A 181 29.12 -19.51 3.48
C LEU A 181 29.43 -20.40 2.28
N THR A 182 29.59 -19.82 1.10
CA THR A 182 29.77 -20.57 -0.15
C THR A 182 31.08 -21.36 -0.17
N LEU A 183 32.16 -20.80 0.41
CA LEU A 183 33.44 -21.49 0.55
C LEU A 183 33.35 -22.70 1.49
N ASP A 184 32.62 -22.57 2.62
CA ASP A 184 32.40 -23.68 3.54
C ASP A 184 31.54 -24.79 2.90
N VAL A 185 30.53 -24.43 2.10
CA VAL A 185 29.68 -25.38 1.37
C VAL A 185 30.47 -26.12 0.31
N ILE A 186 31.19 -25.42 -0.58
CA ILE A 186 31.93 -26.07 -1.66
C ILE A 186 33.11 -26.89 -1.17
N SER A 187 33.81 -26.48 -0.10
CA SER A 187 34.91 -27.27 0.46
C SER A 187 34.40 -28.57 1.06
N GLN A 188 33.25 -28.51 1.73
CA GLN A 188 32.61 -29.70 2.29
C GLN A 188 32.13 -30.64 1.18
N TYR A 189 31.59 -30.09 0.08
CA TYR A 189 31.15 -30.89 -1.05
C TYR A 189 32.33 -31.53 -1.82
N ALA A 190 33.41 -30.76 -2.00
CA ALA A 190 34.57 -31.19 -2.78
C ALA A 190 35.46 -32.18 -2.00
N PHE A 191 35.80 -31.88 -0.74
CA PHE A 191 36.80 -32.61 0.05
C PHE A 191 36.22 -33.39 1.24
N GLY A 192 34.97 -33.11 1.62
CA GLY A 192 34.30 -33.69 2.78
C GLY A 192 34.52 -32.93 4.08
N GLU A 193 35.18 -31.77 4.04
CA GLU A 193 35.53 -30.94 5.22
C GLU A 193 35.25 -29.45 4.96
N SER A 194 34.69 -28.77 5.96
CA SER A 194 34.40 -27.34 5.92
C SER A 194 35.66 -26.54 6.29
N LEU A 195 35.89 -25.39 5.64
CA LEU A 195 36.94 -24.44 6.02
C LEU A 195 36.64 -23.71 7.35
N GLY A 196 35.38 -23.79 7.82
CA GLY A 196 34.90 -23.20 9.07
C GLY A 196 34.94 -21.68 9.09
N LEU A 197 34.84 -21.03 7.92
CA LEU A 197 34.97 -19.58 7.77
C LEU A 197 33.80 -18.83 8.39
N VAL A 198 32.58 -19.39 8.31
CA VAL A 198 31.37 -18.78 8.89
C VAL A 198 31.49 -18.59 10.40
N LYS A 199 32.25 -19.46 11.08
CA LYS A 199 32.46 -19.43 12.53
C LYS A 199 33.58 -18.48 12.96
N LYS A 200 34.41 -18.01 12.02
CA LYS A 200 35.53 -17.12 12.33
C LYS A 200 35.03 -15.68 12.50
N PRO A 201 35.54 -14.92 13.50
CA PRO A 201 35.21 -13.51 13.64
C PRO A 201 35.49 -12.73 12.34
N GLY A 202 34.49 -11.98 11.85
CA GLY A 202 34.62 -11.18 10.63
C GLY A 202 34.70 -12.00 9.33
N PHE A 203 34.39 -13.29 9.34
CA PHE A 203 34.25 -14.13 8.12
C PHE A 203 35.53 -14.30 7.27
N SER A 204 36.72 -14.04 7.83
CA SER A 204 38.03 -14.20 7.15
C SER A 204 38.18 -13.41 5.84
N PRO A 205 38.22 -12.07 5.88
CA PRO A 205 38.32 -11.20 4.70
C PRO A 205 39.61 -11.41 3.88
N GLU A 206 40.60 -12.13 4.41
CA GLU A 206 41.81 -12.54 3.71
C GLU A 206 41.51 -13.34 2.43
N TRP A 207 40.44 -14.13 2.42
CA TRP A 207 40.00 -14.87 1.22
C TRP A 207 39.61 -13.96 0.07
N ASN A 208 38.87 -12.89 0.36
CA ASN A 208 38.38 -11.95 -0.65
C ASN A 208 39.58 -11.22 -1.29
N LYS A 209 40.48 -10.73 -0.42
CA LYS A 209 41.72 -10.06 -0.84
C LYS A 209 42.62 -10.97 -1.68
N MET A 210 42.70 -12.26 -1.34
CA MET A 210 43.49 -13.23 -2.10
C MET A 210 42.89 -13.52 -3.48
N LEU A 211 41.57 -13.68 -3.59
CA LEU A 211 40.91 -13.91 -4.88
C LEU A 211 41.07 -12.71 -5.81
N HIS A 212 40.80 -11.48 -5.34
CA HIS A 212 41.01 -10.27 -6.13
C HIS A 212 42.47 -10.12 -6.60
N ALA A 213 43.46 -10.34 -5.72
CA ALA A 213 44.87 -10.27 -6.11
C ALA A 213 45.24 -11.34 -7.16
N THR A 214 44.65 -12.54 -7.06
CA THR A 214 44.87 -13.62 -8.03
C THR A 214 44.26 -13.29 -9.38
N ILE A 215 43.08 -12.65 -9.39
CA ILE A 215 42.40 -12.18 -10.60
C ILE A 215 43.23 -11.10 -11.31
N GLU A 216 43.67 -10.06 -10.59
CA GLU A 216 44.50 -8.99 -11.16
C GLU A 216 45.82 -9.53 -11.74
N ALA A 217 46.47 -10.44 -11.01
CA ALA A 217 47.65 -11.14 -11.51
C ALA A 217 47.33 -11.99 -12.75
N GLY A 218 46.16 -12.62 -12.80
CA GLY A 218 45.66 -13.36 -13.96
C GLY A 218 45.52 -12.51 -15.22
N ILE A 219 45.00 -11.29 -15.09
CA ILE A 219 44.90 -10.33 -16.21
C ILE A 219 46.29 -10.00 -16.75
N MET A 220 47.25 -9.71 -15.87
CA MET A 220 48.65 -9.44 -16.27
C MET A 220 49.28 -10.67 -16.95
N ASN A 221 49.11 -11.85 -16.36
CA ASN A 221 49.71 -13.10 -16.84
C ASN A 221 49.19 -13.52 -18.22
N ARG A 222 47.97 -13.14 -18.59
CA ARG A 222 47.42 -13.35 -19.95
C ARG A 222 48.26 -12.64 -21.01
N HIS A 223 48.67 -11.41 -20.73
CA HIS A 223 49.44 -10.58 -21.65
C HIS A 223 50.96 -10.82 -21.56
N LEU A 224 51.46 -11.19 -20.38
CA LEU A 224 52.88 -11.46 -20.10
C LEU A 224 53.08 -12.85 -19.46
N PRO A 225 52.89 -13.96 -20.21
CA PRO A 225 52.90 -15.31 -19.64
C PRO A 225 54.25 -15.71 -19.03
N TRP A 226 55.37 -15.14 -19.51
CA TRP A 226 56.71 -15.37 -18.96
C TRP A 226 56.87 -14.79 -17.54
N LEU A 227 56.08 -13.77 -17.17
CA LEU A 227 56.14 -13.17 -15.84
C LEU A 227 55.66 -14.17 -14.79
N ALA A 228 54.62 -14.95 -15.10
CA ALA A 228 54.15 -16.03 -14.25
C ALA A 228 55.21 -17.14 -14.07
N ASP A 229 55.97 -17.47 -15.12
CA ASP A 229 57.08 -18.44 -15.02
C ASP A 229 58.16 -17.97 -14.08
N LEU A 230 58.54 -16.70 -14.20
CA LEU A 230 59.51 -16.08 -13.31
C LEU A 230 59.01 -16.12 -11.86
N MET A 231 57.75 -15.76 -11.62
CA MET A 231 57.15 -15.76 -10.28
C MET A 231 57.08 -17.16 -9.66
N MET A 232 56.68 -18.18 -10.43
CA MET A 232 56.63 -19.57 -9.95
C MET A 232 58.03 -20.20 -9.76
N SER A 233 59.08 -19.60 -10.34
CA SER A 233 60.46 -20.03 -10.14
C SER A 233 61.11 -19.47 -8.86
N LEU A 234 60.46 -18.51 -8.19
CA LEU A 234 60.97 -17.94 -6.94
C LEU A 234 60.84 -18.93 -5.77
N PRO A 235 61.82 -19.01 -4.87
CA PRO A 235 61.67 -19.75 -3.61
C PRO A 235 60.43 -19.28 -2.82
N THR A 236 59.71 -20.19 -2.17
CA THR A 236 58.44 -19.87 -1.49
C THR A 236 58.55 -18.77 -0.44
N TRP A 237 59.69 -18.65 0.23
CA TRP A 237 59.94 -17.58 1.22
C TRP A 237 60.03 -16.20 0.54
N LEU A 238 60.64 -16.14 -0.64
CA LEU A 238 60.78 -14.92 -1.43
C LEU A 238 59.47 -14.55 -2.13
N ALA A 239 58.72 -15.56 -2.60
CA ALA A 239 57.37 -15.34 -3.12
C ALA A 239 56.40 -14.85 -2.04
N ALA A 240 56.44 -15.44 -0.84
CA ALA A 240 55.63 -15.01 0.30
C ALA A 240 55.98 -13.59 0.79
N SER A 241 57.20 -13.11 0.56
CA SER A 241 57.59 -11.74 0.94
C SER A 241 57.08 -10.65 -0.03
N ILE A 242 56.52 -11.04 -1.19
CA ILE A 242 56.03 -10.08 -2.20
C ILE A 242 54.78 -9.35 -1.72
N SER A 243 53.82 -10.08 -1.15
CA SER A 243 52.61 -9.49 -0.57
C SER A 243 51.89 -10.49 0.35
N ALA A 244 51.11 -9.98 1.29
CA ALA A 244 50.31 -10.82 2.19
C ALA A 244 49.28 -11.72 1.45
N PRO A 245 48.58 -11.26 0.39
CA PRO A 245 47.73 -12.13 -0.42
C PRO A 245 48.49 -13.30 -1.07
N VAL A 246 49.72 -13.08 -1.55
CA VAL A 246 50.55 -14.15 -2.14
C VAL A 246 50.98 -15.17 -1.09
N ALA A 247 51.36 -14.72 0.12
CA ALA A 247 51.65 -15.62 1.22
C ALA A 247 50.44 -16.48 1.62
N PHE A 248 49.25 -15.88 1.67
CA PHE A 248 48.01 -16.59 1.96
C PHE A 248 47.65 -17.58 0.85
N PHE A 249 47.80 -17.21 -0.43
CA PHE A 249 47.62 -18.09 -1.57
C PHE A 249 48.52 -19.35 -1.49
N LEU A 250 49.79 -19.19 -1.15
CA LEU A 250 50.73 -20.32 -0.98
C LEU A 250 50.33 -21.24 0.18
N HIS A 251 49.68 -20.72 1.21
CA HIS A 251 49.13 -21.52 2.30
C HIS A 251 47.92 -22.32 1.82
N ILE A 252 46.97 -21.67 1.14
CA ILE A 252 45.79 -22.33 0.57
C ILE A 252 46.16 -23.42 -0.45
N GLN A 253 47.17 -23.18 -1.30
CA GLN A 253 47.65 -24.23 -2.22
C GLN A 253 48.14 -25.48 -1.48
N LYS A 254 48.84 -25.32 -0.35
CA LYS A 254 49.28 -26.45 0.48
C LYS A 254 48.10 -27.16 1.12
N ASP A 255 47.11 -26.41 1.62
CA ASP A 255 45.92 -26.97 2.25
C ASP A 255 45.06 -27.75 1.25
N VAL A 256 44.82 -27.20 0.06
CA VAL A 256 44.10 -27.89 -1.02
C VAL A 256 44.85 -29.16 -1.43
N ARG A 257 46.18 -29.11 -1.58
CA ARG A 257 46.98 -30.31 -1.88
C ARG A 257 46.77 -31.39 -0.83
N LYS A 258 46.88 -31.03 0.44
CA LYS A 258 46.68 -31.96 1.56
C LYS A 258 45.27 -32.55 1.55
N GLN A 259 44.24 -31.72 1.36
CA GLN A 259 42.85 -32.19 1.31
C GLN A 259 42.58 -33.12 0.12
N VAL A 260 43.19 -32.87 -1.04
CA VAL A 260 43.13 -33.79 -2.18
C VAL A 260 43.82 -35.12 -1.85
N GLU A 261 45.03 -35.09 -1.29
CA GLU A 261 45.76 -36.30 -0.89
C GLU A 261 44.94 -37.13 0.13
N GLU A 262 44.37 -36.48 1.15
CA GLU A 262 43.52 -37.11 2.16
C GLU A 262 42.22 -37.67 1.57
N ALA A 263 41.54 -36.92 0.71
CA ALA A 263 40.32 -37.39 0.04
C ALA A 263 40.59 -38.61 -0.87
N LEU A 264 41.73 -38.63 -1.56
CA LEU A 264 42.13 -39.76 -2.39
C LEU A 264 42.54 -40.99 -1.57
N ALA A 265 43.18 -40.78 -0.41
CA ALA A 265 43.58 -41.85 0.51
C ALA A 265 42.41 -42.41 1.35
N ARG A 266 41.28 -41.70 1.42
CA ARG A 266 40.14 -42.06 2.28
C ARG A 266 39.48 -43.36 1.81
N LYS A 267 39.35 -44.33 2.74
CA LYS A 267 38.57 -45.56 2.51
C LYS A 267 37.08 -45.23 2.49
N GLN A 268 36.28 -46.02 1.77
CA GLN A 268 34.83 -45.86 1.76
C GLN A 268 34.29 -45.97 3.20
N ASP A 269 33.58 -44.93 3.63
CA ASP A 269 32.89 -44.88 4.91
C ASP A 269 31.38 -44.92 4.66
N PRO A 270 30.71 -46.06 4.94
CA PRO A 270 29.27 -46.21 4.74
C PRO A 270 28.42 -45.28 5.62
N SER A 271 28.99 -44.67 6.66
CA SER A 271 28.27 -43.80 7.60
C SER A 271 28.10 -42.36 7.13
N ARG A 272 28.80 -41.95 6.05
CA ARG A 272 28.70 -40.60 5.49
C ARG A 272 27.45 -40.42 4.62
N SER A 273 26.83 -39.25 4.71
CA SER A 273 25.61 -38.90 3.97
C SER A 273 25.82 -38.73 2.46
N HIS A 274 27.04 -38.45 2.01
CA HIS A 274 27.40 -38.28 0.61
C HIS A 274 28.89 -38.58 0.37
N ARG A 275 29.24 -38.92 -0.88
CA ARG A 275 30.63 -39.05 -1.35
C ARG A 275 31.19 -37.69 -1.74
N THR A 276 32.50 -37.53 -1.65
CA THR A 276 33.18 -36.29 -2.08
C THR A 276 33.50 -36.34 -3.58
N ILE A 277 33.69 -35.16 -4.20
CA ILE A 277 34.05 -35.08 -5.62
C ILE A 277 35.36 -35.84 -5.91
N PHE A 278 36.37 -35.72 -5.04
CA PHE A 278 37.67 -36.36 -5.26
C PHE A 278 37.65 -37.88 -5.05
N GLU A 279 36.81 -38.40 -4.16
CA GLU A 279 36.58 -39.84 -4.01
C GLU A 279 36.01 -40.44 -5.29
N GLU A 280 35.13 -39.73 -6.00
CA GLU A 280 34.59 -40.21 -7.26
C GLU A 280 35.58 -40.05 -8.41
N LEU A 281 36.28 -38.92 -8.50
CA LEU A 281 37.28 -38.74 -9.57
C LEU A 281 38.34 -39.85 -9.52
N ARG A 282 38.72 -40.31 -8.32
CA ARG A 282 39.56 -41.49 -8.11
C ARG A 282 38.96 -42.77 -8.69
N ASP A 283 37.67 -42.99 -8.43
CA ASP A 283 36.96 -44.25 -8.75
C ASP A 283 36.30 -44.26 -10.14
N SER A 284 36.29 -43.12 -10.84
CA SER A 284 35.70 -42.94 -12.18
C SER A 284 36.48 -43.64 -13.30
N ASP A 285 35.91 -43.70 -14.51
CA ASP A 285 36.58 -44.25 -15.71
C ASP A 285 37.64 -43.31 -16.33
N LEU A 286 38.06 -42.26 -15.62
CA LEU A 286 39.10 -41.36 -16.11
C LEU A 286 40.45 -42.09 -16.30
N PRO A 287 41.21 -41.77 -17.37
CA PRO A 287 42.55 -42.31 -17.55
C PRO A 287 43.48 -41.98 -16.38
N PRO A 288 44.51 -42.80 -16.07
CA PRO A 288 45.42 -42.56 -14.95
C PRO A 288 46.07 -41.17 -14.92
N GLN A 289 46.35 -40.59 -16.08
CA GLN A 289 46.95 -39.25 -16.21
C GLN A 289 46.02 -38.15 -15.71
N GLU A 290 44.70 -38.36 -15.76
CA GLU A 290 43.67 -37.43 -15.27
C GLU A 290 43.44 -37.55 -13.75
N LYS A 291 44.01 -38.58 -13.11
CA LYS A 291 43.87 -38.86 -11.67
C LYS A 291 45.11 -38.49 -10.84
N THR A 292 46.09 -37.81 -11.45
CA THR A 292 47.30 -37.37 -10.74
C THR A 292 46.97 -36.26 -9.73
N ILE A 293 47.70 -36.24 -8.60
CA ILE A 293 47.52 -35.22 -7.54
C ILE A 293 47.61 -33.81 -8.14
N GLU A 294 48.60 -33.56 -9.00
CA GLU A 294 48.83 -32.24 -9.59
C GLU A 294 47.68 -31.78 -10.48
N ARG A 295 47.07 -32.71 -11.22
CA ARG A 295 45.85 -32.41 -11.96
C ARG A 295 44.70 -32.11 -10.99
N LEU A 296 44.46 -33.00 -10.02
CA LEU A 296 43.33 -32.89 -9.11
C LEU A 296 43.43 -31.65 -8.19
N MET A 297 44.63 -31.20 -7.87
CA MET A 297 44.89 -29.94 -7.17
C MET A 297 44.40 -28.73 -7.97
N ASP A 298 44.68 -28.68 -9.28
CA ASP A 298 44.16 -27.60 -10.15
C ASP A 298 42.61 -27.62 -10.20
N GLU A 299 41.99 -28.81 -10.13
CA GLU A 299 40.53 -28.93 -10.03
C GLU A 299 40.01 -28.43 -8.69
N GLY A 300 40.67 -28.79 -7.58
CA GLY A 300 40.27 -28.37 -6.24
C GLY A 300 40.35 -26.86 -6.08
N PHE A 301 41.42 -26.25 -6.56
CA PHE A 301 41.59 -24.79 -6.52
C PHE A 301 40.48 -24.07 -7.31
N ILE A 302 40.16 -24.56 -8.51
CA ILE A 302 39.11 -23.96 -9.35
C ILE A 302 37.71 -24.19 -8.77
N LEU A 303 37.42 -25.35 -8.20
CA LEU A 303 36.13 -25.61 -7.56
C LEU A 303 35.90 -24.67 -6.38
N VAL A 304 36.89 -24.49 -5.51
CA VAL A 304 36.79 -23.59 -4.34
C VAL A 304 36.68 -22.13 -4.77
N GLY A 305 37.54 -21.67 -5.69
CA GLY A 305 37.50 -20.28 -6.15
C GLY A 305 36.21 -19.93 -6.90
N ALA A 306 35.83 -20.76 -7.88
CA ALA A 306 34.63 -20.51 -8.71
C ALA A 306 33.33 -20.73 -7.95
N GLY A 307 33.30 -21.64 -6.96
CA GLY A 307 32.12 -21.89 -6.12
C GLY A 307 31.91 -20.82 -5.04
N GLY A 308 32.94 -20.04 -4.70
CA GLY A 308 32.87 -19.03 -3.64
C GLY A 308 32.34 -17.67 -4.11
N GLU A 309 33.08 -17.01 -5.00
CA GLU A 309 32.92 -15.57 -5.25
C GLU A 309 31.60 -15.21 -5.95
N THR A 310 31.25 -15.89 -7.05
CA THR A 310 30.13 -15.45 -7.91
C THR A 310 28.78 -15.57 -7.22
N THR A 311 28.56 -16.64 -6.46
CA THR A 311 27.31 -16.83 -5.70
C THR A 311 27.23 -15.83 -4.55
N ALA A 312 28.33 -15.62 -3.83
CA ALA A 312 28.40 -14.66 -2.73
C ALA A 312 28.14 -13.22 -3.19
N GLN A 313 28.77 -12.80 -4.29
CA GLN A 313 28.54 -11.49 -4.88
C GLN A 313 27.08 -11.35 -5.34
N THR A 314 26.49 -12.41 -5.90
CA THR A 314 25.07 -12.41 -6.31
C THR A 314 24.14 -12.24 -5.12
N LEU A 315 24.34 -12.99 -4.03
CA LEU A 315 23.58 -12.83 -2.80
C LEU A 315 23.74 -11.42 -2.21
N ALA A 316 24.96 -10.87 -2.19
CA ALA A 316 25.22 -9.56 -1.62
C ALA A 316 24.54 -8.43 -2.42
N VAL A 317 24.65 -8.45 -3.75
CA VAL A 317 24.01 -7.45 -4.64
C VAL A 317 22.49 -7.60 -4.65
N LEU A 318 21.98 -8.83 -4.62
CA LEU A 318 20.55 -9.09 -4.45
C LEU A 318 20.05 -8.50 -3.13
N THR A 319 20.75 -8.73 -2.02
CA THR A 319 20.40 -8.15 -0.73
C THR A 319 20.41 -6.63 -0.80
N PHE A 320 21.42 -6.01 -1.44
CA PHE A 320 21.42 -4.56 -1.68
C PHE A 320 20.16 -4.10 -2.43
N HIS A 321 19.81 -4.73 -3.55
CA HIS A 321 18.64 -4.34 -4.33
C HIS A 321 17.34 -4.53 -3.57
N LEU A 322 17.19 -5.59 -2.79
CA LEU A 322 16.00 -5.79 -1.95
C LEU A 322 15.88 -4.68 -0.89
N LEU A 323 16.98 -4.37 -0.18
CA LEU A 323 16.97 -3.32 0.84
C LEU A 323 16.79 -1.92 0.26
N ASN A 324 17.28 -1.68 -0.96
CA ASN A 324 17.09 -0.42 -1.67
C ASN A 324 15.71 -0.34 -2.38
N ASN A 325 14.89 -1.40 -2.35
CA ASN A 325 13.55 -1.43 -2.92
C ASN A 325 12.54 -2.03 -1.92
N PRO A 326 12.09 -1.26 -0.91
CA PRO A 326 11.25 -1.75 0.17
C PRO A 326 9.97 -2.48 -0.29
N LEU A 327 9.32 -2.00 -1.35
CA LEU A 327 8.12 -2.65 -1.92
C LEU A 327 8.41 -4.05 -2.46
N VAL A 328 9.55 -4.22 -3.12
CA VAL A 328 9.97 -5.52 -3.67
C VAL A 328 10.32 -6.48 -2.53
N LEU A 329 11.02 -5.98 -1.51
CA LEU A 329 11.35 -6.73 -0.31
C LEU A 329 10.10 -7.18 0.46
N GLN A 330 9.12 -6.30 0.66
CA GLN A 330 7.87 -6.64 1.35
C GLN A 330 7.10 -7.75 0.63
N LYS A 331 6.96 -7.67 -0.70
CA LYS A 331 6.32 -8.74 -1.50
C LYS A 331 7.05 -10.08 -1.38
N LEU A 332 8.39 -10.04 -1.41
CA LEU A 332 9.22 -11.22 -1.20
C LEU A 332 9.02 -11.80 0.21
N GLN A 333 9.05 -10.96 1.24
CA GLN A 333 8.86 -11.37 2.64
C GLN A 333 7.47 -12.00 2.84
N HIS A 334 6.42 -11.47 2.21
CA HIS A 334 5.08 -12.04 2.24
C HIS A 334 5.02 -13.46 1.62
N GLU A 335 5.63 -13.66 0.45
CA GLU A 335 5.70 -14.99 -0.17
C GLU A 335 6.52 -15.97 0.68
N LEU A 336 7.62 -15.49 1.28
CA LEU A 336 8.46 -16.29 2.19
C LEU A 336 7.75 -16.61 3.50
N ASP A 337 6.93 -15.72 4.05
CA ASP A 337 6.12 -15.97 5.25
C ASP A 337 5.12 -17.12 5.01
N THR A 338 4.58 -17.22 3.80
CA THR A 338 3.69 -18.33 3.40
C THR A 338 4.44 -19.66 3.28
N LEU A 339 5.64 -19.64 2.68
CA LEU A 339 6.47 -20.85 2.48
C LEU A 339 7.18 -21.30 3.76
N MET A 340 7.49 -20.36 4.66
CA MET A 340 8.19 -20.56 5.91
C MET A 340 7.43 -19.87 7.07
N PRO A 341 6.31 -20.43 7.57
CA PRO A 341 5.50 -19.75 8.59
C PRO A 341 6.25 -19.40 9.88
N SER A 342 7.27 -20.17 10.26
CA SER A 342 8.18 -19.87 11.38
C SER A 342 9.56 -19.46 10.84
N PRO A 343 10.25 -18.48 11.47
CA PRO A 343 11.65 -18.17 11.15
C PRO A 343 12.63 -19.32 11.38
N GLU A 344 12.24 -20.32 12.17
CA GLU A 344 12.99 -21.55 12.43
C GLU A 344 12.55 -22.70 11.53
N GLY A 345 11.48 -22.51 10.75
CA GLY A 345 10.96 -23.49 9.81
C GLY A 345 12.00 -23.87 8.75
N GLN A 346 12.12 -25.16 8.47
CA GLN A 346 12.93 -25.67 7.38
C GLN A 346 12.05 -25.76 6.12
N VAL A 347 12.57 -25.31 4.99
CA VAL A 347 11.91 -25.41 3.68
C VAL A 347 12.91 -26.00 2.70
N SER A 348 12.43 -26.85 1.78
CA SER A 348 13.31 -27.43 0.77
C SER A 348 13.57 -26.45 -0.37
N TRP A 349 14.73 -26.59 -1.03
CA TRP A 349 15.00 -25.82 -2.26
C TRP A 349 13.92 -26.05 -3.33
N GLN A 350 13.43 -27.28 -3.47
CA GLN A 350 12.37 -27.61 -4.44
C GLN A 350 11.07 -26.84 -4.20
N GLN A 351 10.70 -26.58 -2.94
CA GLN A 351 9.53 -25.78 -2.61
C GLN A 351 9.76 -24.29 -2.91
N LEU A 352 10.94 -23.78 -2.59
CA LEU A 352 11.30 -22.38 -2.84
C LEU A 352 11.35 -22.04 -4.33
N GLU A 353 11.88 -22.94 -5.17
CA GLU A 353 11.98 -22.74 -6.62
C GLU A 353 10.61 -22.71 -7.32
N GLN A 354 9.57 -23.28 -6.69
CA GLN A 354 8.20 -23.24 -7.19
C GLN A 354 7.51 -21.90 -6.91
N SER A 355 8.05 -21.06 -6.04
CA SER A 355 7.41 -19.78 -5.73
C SER A 355 7.59 -18.79 -6.88
N SER A 356 6.51 -18.07 -7.16
CA SER A 356 6.41 -17.22 -8.33
C SER A 356 7.32 -16.00 -8.20
N TYR A 357 7.28 -15.34 -7.04
CA TYR A 357 7.91 -14.06 -6.81
C TYR A 357 9.39 -14.21 -6.42
N LEU A 358 9.77 -15.16 -5.57
CA LEU A 358 11.19 -15.45 -5.27
C LEU A 358 11.95 -15.85 -6.52
N ARG A 359 11.36 -16.69 -7.38
CA ARG A 359 11.95 -17.03 -8.69
C ARG A 359 12.14 -15.79 -9.55
N ALA A 360 11.15 -14.91 -9.61
CA ALA A 360 11.23 -13.65 -10.34
C ALA A 360 12.34 -12.74 -9.78
N VAL A 361 12.45 -12.61 -8.45
CA VAL A 361 13.48 -11.85 -7.74
C VAL A 361 14.88 -12.37 -8.06
N ILE A 362 15.11 -13.68 -7.98
CA ILE A 362 16.41 -14.29 -8.28
C ILE A 362 16.76 -14.15 -9.77
N THR A 363 15.77 -14.32 -10.65
CA THR A 363 15.95 -14.13 -12.11
C THR A 363 16.34 -12.69 -12.42
N GLU A 364 15.66 -11.72 -11.80
CA GLU A 364 15.97 -10.30 -11.95
C GLU A 364 17.36 -9.96 -11.40
N ALA A 365 17.76 -10.54 -10.28
CA ALA A 365 19.09 -10.37 -9.70
C ALA A 365 20.19 -10.78 -10.69
N HIS A 366 20.06 -11.95 -11.30
CA HIS A 366 20.99 -12.42 -12.31
C HIS A 366 21.03 -11.53 -13.55
N ARG A 367 19.90 -10.94 -13.92
CA ARG A 367 19.80 -10.04 -15.06
C ARG A 367 20.48 -8.70 -14.76
N VAL A 368 20.06 -7.98 -13.73
CA VAL A 368 20.52 -6.61 -13.44
C VAL A 368 21.96 -6.55 -12.98
N GLN A 369 22.41 -7.51 -12.18
CA GLN A 369 23.82 -7.57 -11.76
C GLN A 369 24.71 -7.99 -12.92
N ALA A 370 24.24 -8.93 -13.74
CA ALA A 370 24.96 -9.53 -14.85
C ALA A 370 26.45 -9.77 -14.50
N VAL A 371 26.67 -10.56 -13.44
CA VAL A 371 27.94 -10.67 -12.72
C VAL A 371 29.14 -11.02 -13.59
N ILE A 372 28.95 -11.79 -14.66
CA ILE A 372 30.03 -12.13 -15.61
C ILE A 372 30.13 -11.05 -16.69
N THR A 373 31.20 -10.25 -16.60
CA THR A 373 31.53 -9.17 -17.55
C THR A 373 32.59 -9.56 -18.57
N THR A 374 33.36 -10.60 -18.28
CA THR A 374 34.31 -11.18 -19.24
C THR A 374 33.60 -11.76 -20.45
N ARG A 375 34.12 -11.43 -21.64
CA ARG A 375 33.74 -12.05 -22.91
C ARG A 375 34.13 -13.52 -22.97
N LEU A 376 33.19 -14.41 -23.30
CA LEU A 376 33.42 -15.86 -23.26
C LEU A 376 33.84 -16.40 -24.63
N ILE A 377 35.14 -16.43 -24.90
CA ILE A 377 35.65 -16.86 -26.21
C ILE A 377 35.34 -18.34 -26.52
N ARG A 378 34.84 -18.61 -27.73
CA ARG A 378 34.71 -19.94 -28.33
C ARG A 378 35.34 -19.95 -29.73
N ILE A 379 35.95 -21.08 -30.09
CA ILE A 379 36.50 -21.34 -31.41
C ILE A 379 35.74 -22.52 -32.00
N ALA A 380 35.18 -22.34 -33.19
CA ALA A 380 34.62 -23.43 -33.98
C ALA A 380 35.72 -23.98 -34.90
N PRO A 381 36.38 -25.11 -34.57
CA PRO A 381 37.60 -25.51 -35.26
C PRO A 381 37.37 -25.95 -36.72
N ASN A 382 36.18 -26.49 -37.01
CA ASN A 382 35.88 -27.15 -38.27
C ASN A 382 34.65 -26.57 -38.99
N GLU A 383 34.14 -25.43 -38.52
CA GLU A 383 32.85 -24.89 -38.95
C GLU A 383 32.98 -23.40 -39.26
N VAL A 384 32.55 -23.01 -40.46
CA VAL A 384 32.37 -21.60 -40.83
C VAL A 384 31.07 -21.13 -40.23
N LEU A 385 31.13 -20.13 -39.35
CA LEU A 385 29.95 -19.58 -38.69
C LEU A 385 29.37 -18.43 -39.52
N LYS A 386 28.04 -18.34 -39.58
CA LYS A 386 27.33 -17.27 -40.27
C LYS A 386 26.67 -16.33 -39.27
N PHE A 387 26.93 -15.04 -39.41
CA PHE A 387 26.25 -13.99 -38.65
C PHE A 387 25.74 -12.94 -39.64
N GLN A 388 24.43 -12.87 -39.86
CA GLN A 388 23.83 -12.06 -40.93
C GLN A 388 24.54 -12.39 -42.28
N ASP A 389 25.00 -11.38 -43.01
CA ASP A 389 25.73 -11.56 -44.28
C ASP A 389 27.22 -11.89 -44.10
N TRP A 390 27.70 -12.01 -42.86
CA TRP A 390 29.11 -12.29 -42.56
C TRP A 390 29.40 -13.78 -42.46
N GLU A 391 30.40 -14.23 -43.21
CA GLU A 391 31.01 -15.55 -43.05
C GLU A 391 32.29 -15.44 -42.21
N ILE A 392 32.27 -16.07 -41.04
CA ILE A 392 33.38 -16.11 -40.08
C ILE A 392 34.16 -17.41 -40.28
N PRO A 393 35.45 -17.35 -40.68
CA PRO A 393 36.25 -18.53 -40.98
C PRO A 393 36.35 -19.50 -39.79
N ALA A 394 36.39 -20.80 -40.08
CA ALA A 394 36.70 -21.83 -39.09
C ALA A 394 38.04 -21.55 -38.41
N GLY A 395 38.13 -21.86 -37.11
CA GLY A 395 39.31 -21.57 -36.29
C GLY A 395 39.40 -20.13 -35.76
N THR A 396 38.46 -19.25 -36.11
CA THR A 396 38.42 -17.87 -35.58
C THR A 396 37.93 -17.85 -34.14
N PRO A 397 38.66 -17.21 -33.20
CA PRO A 397 38.15 -16.84 -31.88
C PRO A 397 36.98 -15.85 -31.99
N ILE A 398 35.83 -16.24 -31.45
CA ILE A 398 34.64 -15.40 -31.39
C ILE A 398 34.16 -15.33 -29.95
N SER A 399 33.74 -14.16 -29.51
CA SER A 399 33.20 -13.96 -28.16
C SER A 399 31.91 -13.16 -28.16
N MET A 400 31.17 -13.35 -27.09
CA MET A 400 30.05 -12.50 -26.69
C MET A 400 30.14 -12.28 -25.19
N THR A 401 29.55 -11.19 -24.71
CA THR A 401 29.55 -10.82 -23.30
C THR A 401 28.12 -10.89 -22.76
N THR A 402 27.91 -11.74 -21.77
CA THR A 402 26.59 -11.92 -21.10
C THR A 402 26.09 -10.63 -20.45
N HIS A 403 27.01 -9.80 -19.94
CA HIS A 403 26.70 -8.47 -19.39
C HIS A 403 25.95 -7.58 -20.38
N PHE A 404 26.35 -7.56 -21.65
CA PHE A 404 25.67 -6.75 -22.68
C PHE A 404 24.29 -7.29 -23.03
N MET A 405 24.08 -8.60 -22.91
CA MET A 405 22.80 -9.24 -23.21
C MET A 405 21.77 -9.00 -22.10
N HIS A 406 22.18 -9.18 -20.84
CA HIS A 406 21.29 -9.02 -19.70
C HIS A 406 20.86 -7.55 -19.48
N LEU A 407 21.67 -6.61 -19.95
CA LEU A 407 21.42 -5.17 -19.89
C LEU A 407 21.05 -4.58 -21.25
N ASP A 408 20.65 -5.40 -22.21
CA ASP A 408 20.22 -4.94 -23.53
C ASP A 408 18.89 -4.19 -23.42
N PRO A 409 18.85 -2.86 -23.67
CA PRO A 409 17.63 -2.07 -23.55
C PRO A 409 16.56 -2.46 -24.59
N THR A 410 16.93 -3.17 -25.65
CA THR A 410 15.98 -3.66 -26.67
C THR A 410 15.19 -4.87 -26.18
N LEU A 411 15.73 -5.63 -25.21
CA LEU A 411 15.07 -6.75 -24.57
C LEU A 411 14.47 -6.37 -23.22
N PHE A 412 15.16 -5.50 -22.49
CA PHE A 412 14.82 -5.10 -21.12
C PHE A 412 14.69 -3.57 -21.03
N PRO A 413 13.47 -3.03 -21.21
CA PRO A 413 13.21 -1.62 -20.96
C PRO A 413 13.62 -1.26 -19.52
N GLU A 414 14.34 -0.14 -19.36
CA GLU A 414 14.98 0.27 -18.10
C GLU A 414 15.96 -0.80 -17.56
N PRO A 415 17.03 -1.16 -18.30
CA PRO A 415 17.83 -2.35 -18.02
C PRO A 415 18.56 -2.32 -16.66
N TYR A 416 18.78 -1.14 -16.07
CA TYR A 416 19.45 -1.00 -14.76
C TYR A 416 18.48 -1.00 -13.57
N LYS A 417 17.16 -0.98 -13.81
CA LYS A 417 16.14 -1.03 -12.77
C LYS A 417 15.99 -2.47 -12.28
N PHE A 418 15.90 -2.66 -10.95
CA PHE A 418 15.58 -3.96 -10.35
C PHE A 418 14.07 -4.14 -10.31
N ASP A 419 13.50 -4.90 -11.25
CA ASP A 419 12.06 -5.07 -11.41
C ASP A 419 11.65 -6.54 -11.59
N PRO A 420 11.32 -7.25 -10.49
CA PRO A 420 10.85 -8.63 -10.56
C PRO A 420 9.48 -8.81 -11.23
N GLU A 421 8.63 -7.78 -11.28
CA GLU A 421 7.28 -7.88 -11.86
C GLU A 421 7.32 -8.20 -13.36
N ARG A 422 8.43 -7.89 -14.03
CA ARG A 422 8.71 -8.21 -15.43
C ARG A 422 8.55 -9.70 -15.76
N TRP A 423 8.71 -10.58 -14.77
CA TRP A 423 8.64 -12.03 -14.92
C TRP A 423 7.26 -12.62 -14.59
N LEU A 424 6.30 -11.79 -14.17
CA LEU A 424 4.99 -12.20 -13.64
C LEU A 424 3.81 -11.87 -14.57
N GLY A 425 4.03 -11.02 -15.58
CA GLY A 425 3.02 -10.64 -16.57
C GLY A 425 2.87 -11.60 -17.76
N PRO A 426 1.84 -11.41 -18.61
CA PRO A 426 1.71 -12.14 -19.88
C PRO A 426 2.88 -11.83 -20.83
N PHE A 427 3.20 -12.77 -21.71
CA PHE A 427 4.36 -12.70 -22.62
C PHE A 427 4.41 -11.38 -23.41
N ILE A 428 5.51 -10.64 -23.29
CA ILE A 428 5.77 -9.44 -24.11
C ILE A 428 6.41 -9.90 -25.43
N GLY A 429 5.60 -10.05 -26.48
CA GLY A 429 6.06 -10.45 -27.82
C GLY A 429 6.03 -11.95 -28.10
N ALA A 430 6.84 -12.42 -29.07
CA ALA A 430 6.88 -13.82 -29.53
C ALA A 430 7.82 -14.74 -28.72
N ASP A 431 8.65 -14.16 -27.83
CA ASP A 431 9.74 -14.84 -27.12
C ASP A 431 9.58 -14.74 -25.59
N ARG A 432 9.99 -15.77 -24.85
CA ARG A 432 10.12 -15.70 -23.38
C ARG A 432 11.41 -15.00 -22.99
N LEU A 433 11.33 -13.90 -22.25
CA LEU A 433 12.50 -13.09 -21.87
C LEU A 433 13.56 -13.90 -21.08
N GLU A 434 13.15 -14.92 -20.32
CA GLU A 434 14.05 -15.75 -19.52
C GLU A 434 15.13 -16.46 -20.34
N GLN A 435 14.89 -16.72 -21.64
CA GLN A 435 15.88 -17.39 -22.50
C GLN A 435 17.13 -16.55 -22.76
N TYR A 436 17.03 -15.23 -22.54
CA TYR A 436 18.10 -14.26 -22.72
C TYR A 436 18.86 -13.96 -21.41
N VAL A 437 18.38 -14.48 -20.27
CA VAL A 437 19.08 -14.41 -18.98
C VAL A 437 19.89 -15.68 -18.78
N VAL A 438 21.18 -15.62 -19.11
CA VAL A 438 22.12 -16.75 -19.16
C VAL A 438 23.32 -16.57 -18.21
N PRO A 439 23.10 -16.38 -16.88
CA PRO A 439 24.17 -16.11 -15.91
C PRO A 439 25.18 -17.26 -15.78
N PHE A 440 24.80 -18.46 -16.20
CA PHE A 440 25.63 -19.66 -16.17
C PHE A 440 26.18 -20.06 -17.56
N SER A 441 26.03 -19.19 -18.58
CA SER A 441 26.26 -19.51 -20.00
C SER A 441 25.38 -20.66 -20.50
N LYS A 442 25.37 -20.92 -21.82
CA LYS A 442 24.77 -22.12 -22.41
C LYS A 442 25.81 -23.06 -23.03
N GLY A 443 25.32 -24.21 -23.50
CA GLY A 443 26.07 -25.15 -24.33
C GLY A 443 27.00 -26.09 -23.57
N SER A 444 27.87 -26.77 -24.30
CA SER A 444 28.79 -27.80 -23.76
C SER A 444 29.77 -27.28 -22.71
N ARG A 445 29.91 -25.95 -22.60
CA ARG A 445 30.84 -25.25 -21.71
C ARG A 445 30.11 -24.39 -20.64
N ALA A 446 28.81 -24.61 -20.42
CA ALA A 446 28.05 -23.94 -19.37
C ALA A 446 28.62 -24.26 -17.97
N CYS A 447 28.32 -23.40 -16.99
CA CYS A 447 28.75 -23.60 -15.61
C CYS A 447 28.37 -25.00 -15.10
N ILE A 448 29.26 -25.63 -14.34
CA ILE A 448 28.96 -26.93 -13.72
C ILE A 448 28.15 -26.76 -12.44
N GLY A 449 28.42 -25.70 -11.67
CA GLY A 449 27.81 -25.45 -10.37
C GLY A 449 26.40 -24.84 -10.40
N LEU A 450 25.72 -24.79 -11.55
CA LEU A 450 24.40 -24.13 -11.71
C LEU A 450 23.42 -24.52 -10.58
N HIS A 451 23.26 -25.81 -10.33
CA HIS A 451 22.30 -26.30 -9.34
C HIS A 451 22.73 -26.02 -7.90
N LEU A 452 24.03 -26.09 -7.61
CA LEU A 452 24.55 -25.75 -6.28
C LEU A 452 24.35 -24.26 -5.98
N ALA A 453 24.73 -23.39 -6.91
CA ALA A 453 24.53 -21.95 -6.80
C ALA A 453 23.04 -21.58 -6.68
N SER A 454 22.17 -22.26 -7.44
CA SER A 454 20.72 -22.07 -7.31
C SER A 454 20.24 -22.42 -5.91
N ALA A 455 20.61 -23.59 -5.37
CA ALA A 455 20.21 -23.99 -4.03
C ALA A 455 20.68 -22.97 -2.97
N GLU A 456 21.93 -22.51 -3.05
CA GLU A 456 22.48 -21.49 -2.16
C GLU A 456 21.73 -20.15 -2.26
N LEU A 457 21.37 -19.71 -3.48
CA LEU A 457 20.60 -18.47 -3.70
C LEU A 457 19.21 -18.54 -3.09
N TYR A 458 18.43 -19.58 -3.43
CA TYR A 458 17.07 -19.74 -2.92
C TYR A 458 17.06 -19.89 -1.39
N LEU A 459 17.89 -20.79 -0.84
CA LEU A 459 17.96 -21.01 0.61
C LEU A 459 18.52 -19.79 1.35
N GLY A 460 19.51 -19.10 0.76
CA GLY A 460 20.14 -17.93 1.35
C GLY A 460 19.20 -16.75 1.47
N VAL A 461 18.51 -16.41 0.37
CA VAL A 461 17.49 -15.35 0.37
C VAL A 461 16.37 -15.69 1.35
N ALA A 462 15.83 -16.91 1.27
CA ALA A 462 14.72 -17.34 2.12
C ALA A 462 15.10 -17.29 3.61
N LYS A 463 16.22 -17.90 4.02
CA LYS A 463 16.61 -17.94 5.44
C LYS A 463 17.01 -16.57 6.00
N VAL A 464 17.76 -15.76 5.24
CA VAL A 464 18.22 -14.46 5.73
C VAL A 464 17.05 -13.49 5.91
N PHE A 465 16.22 -13.32 4.89
CA PHE A 465 15.10 -12.36 4.94
C PHE A 465 13.92 -12.84 5.78
N ARG A 466 13.86 -14.13 6.10
CA ARG A 466 12.89 -14.65 7.07
C ARG A 466 13.33 -14.44 8.53
N LYS A 467 14.63 -14.42 8.80
CA LYS A 467 15.19 -14.35 10.16
C LYS A 467 15.65 -12.96 10.61
N PHE A 468 15.97 -12.07 9.67
CA PHE A 468 16.60 -10.79 9.98
C PHE A 468 15.94 -9.65 9.21
N ASP A 469 15.80 -8.50 9.88
CA ASP A 469 15.70 -7.22 9.18
C ASP A 469 17.12 -6.71 8.97
N LEU A 470 17.39 -6.21 7.77
CA LEU A 470 18.69 -5.68 7.41
C LEU A 470 18.51 -4.22 6.97
N GLU A 471 19.42 -3.35 7.38
CA GLU A 471 19.44 -1.94 6.98
C GLU A 471 20.76 -1.65 6.27
N LEU A 472 20.73 -0.99 5.11
CA LEU A 472 21.95 -0.56 4.43
C LEU A 472 22.76 0.38 5.32
N TYR A 473 24.05 0.14 5.44
CA TYR A 473 24.96 0.95 6.25
C TYR A 473 26.09 1.50 5.39
N GLU A 474 26.11 2.81 5.18
CA GLU A 474 27.12 3.49 4.35
C GLU A 474 27.34 2.75 3.00
N THR A 475 26.24 2.34 2.36
CA THR A 475 26.23 1.57 1.11
C THR A 475 25.21 2.19 0.18
N THR A 476 25.59 2.45 -1.07
CA THR A 476 24.76 3.09 -2.10
C THR A 476 24.91 2.37 -3.44
N TYR A 477 24.19 2.81 -4.48
CA TYR A 477 24.37 2.27 -5.84
C TYR A 477 25.82 2.32 -6.35
N ARG A 478 26.62 3.27 -5.87
CA ARG A 478 28.05 3.37 -6.17
C ARG A 478 28.84 2.12 -5.75
N ASP A 479 28.41 1.45 -4.69
CA ASP A 479 29.09 0.29 -4.09
C ASP A 479 28.77 -1.02 -4.81
N VAL A 480 27.73 -1.03 -5.67
CA VAL A 480 27.36 -2.19 -6.51
C VAL A 480 27.60 -1.95 -8.00
N GLU A 481 28.15 -0.79 -8.36
CA GLU A 481 28.53 -0.45 -9.73
C GLU A 481 29.72 -1.30 -10.19
N ILE A 482 29.52 -2.09 -11.26
CA ILE A 482 30.62 -2.83 -11.89
C ILE A 482 31.51 -1.84 -12.63
N THR A 483 32.75 -1.72 -12.17
CA THR A 483 33.71 -0.78 -12.76
C THR A 483 34.76 -1.44 -13.61
N TRP A 484 35.19 -2.66 -13.31
CA TRP A 484 36.26 -3.37 -14.03
C TRP A 484 35.91 -4.86 -14.24
N ASP A 485 36.50 -5.47 -15.27
CA ASP A 485 36.32 -6.90 -15.59
C ASP A 485 37.50 -7.73 -15.06
N GLY A 486 37.18 -8.68 -14.18
CA GLY A 486 38.10 -9.66 -13.59
C GLY A 486 37.69 -11.12 -13.85
N PHE A 487 36.84 -11.38 -14.84
CA PHE A 487 35.93 -12.53 -14.94
C PHE A 487 34.55 -12.21 -14.36
N ALA A 488 34.46 -12.11 -13.04
CA ALA A 488 33.35 -11.43 -12.38
C ALA A 488 33.59 -9.91 -12.44
N GLY A 489 32.52 -9.13 -12.57
CA GLY A 489 32.58 -7.67 -12.54
C GLY A 489 32.96 -7.17 -11.16
N GLY A 490 34.09 -6.48 -11.05
CA GLY A 490 34.55 -5.92 -9.79
C GLY A 490 33.95 -4.54 -9.51
N PHE A 491 33.68 -4.29 -8.23
CA PHE A 491 33.21 -2.99 -7.76
C PHE A 491 34.35 -1.97 -7.66
N ARG A 492 33.99 -0.73 -7.33
CA ARG A 492 34.93 0.37 -7.23
C ARG A 492 36.02 0.09 -6.18
N PRO A 493 37.29 0.43 -6.45
CA PRO A 493 38.39 0.22 -5.51
C PRO A 493 38.22 0.95 -4.17
N ASP A 494 37.46 2.05 -4.16
CA ASP A 494 37.22 2.87 -2.97
C ASP A 494 35.92 2.50 -2.22
N SER A 495 35.17 1.51 -2.73
CA SER A 495 34.01 0.98 -2.02
C SER A 495 34.45 0.26 -0.74
N LYS A 496 33.64 0.40 0.32
CA LYS A 496 33.82 -0.33 1.58
C LYS A 496 33.10 -1.69 1.59
N GLY A 497 32.56 -2.12 0.45
CA GLY A 497 31.71 -3.31 0.31
C GLY A 497 30.25 -3.04 0.68
N ILE A 498 29.39 -4.04 0.43
CA ILE A 498 27.96 -3.96 0.70
C ILE A 498 27.76 -4.22 2.19
N ARG A 499 27.58 -3.15 2.97
CA ARG A 499 27.50 -3.22 4.43
C ARG A 499 26.07 -3.02 4.91
N VAL A 500 25.68 -3.83 5.89
CA VAL A 500 24.36 -3.74 6.52
C VAL A 500 24.45 -3.79 8.04
N LYS A 501 23.50 -3.16 8.72
CA LYS A 501 23.20 -3.47 10.11
C LYS A 501 22.19 -4.61 10.16
N VAL A 502 22.41 -5.55 11.07
CA VAL A 502 21.49 -6.66 11.30
C VAL A 502 20.60 -6.29 12.49
N ALA A 503 19.30 -6.31 12.28
CA ALA A 503 18.29 -6.20 13.31
C ALA A 503 17.48 -7.51 13.40
N VAL A 504 16.85 -7.74 14.55
CA VAL A 504 15.76 -8.71 14.62
C VAL A 504 14.59 -8.08 13.89
N PRO A 505 13.79 -8.85 13.13
CA PRO A 505 12.61 -8.31 12.50
C PRO A 505 11.79 -7.47 13.48
N LEU A 506 11.44 -6.25 13.10
CA LEU A 506 10.52 -5.37 13.84
C LEU A 506 9.21 -6.11 14.19
N TYR A 507 8.89 -7.15 13.40
CA TYR A 507 7.83 -8.13 13.60
C TYR A 507 7.89 -8.94 14.91
N ASP A 508 9.01 -9.03 15.63
CA ASP A 508 9.06 -9.79 16.89
C ASP A 508 8.43 -9.05 18.08
N ASN A 509 8.33 -7.71 18.05
CA ASN A 509 7.57 -6.96 19.06
C ASN A 509 6.06 -6.90 18.74
N LEU A 510 5.66 -7.31 17.53
CA LEU A 510 4.27 -7.51 17.11
C LEU A 510 3.88 -9.00 17.07
N LYS A 511 4.73 -9.93 17.53
CA LYS A 511 4.37 -11.35 17.66
C LYS A 511 3.31 -11.64 18.72
N THR A 512 2.96 -10.67 19.57
CA THR A 512 1.69 -10.70 20.31
C THR A 512 0.48 -10.69 19.38
N ALA A 513 0.59 -10.17 18.15
CA ALA A 513 -0.43 -10.23 17.10
C ALA A 513 -0.37 -11.51 16.24
N ARG A 514 0.80 -12.10 15.95
CA ARG A 514 0.87 -13.43 15.27
C ARG A 514 0.42 -14.60 16.16
N ALA A 515 0.39 -14.43 17.49
CA ALA A 515 -0.31 -15.35 18.38
C ALA A 515 -1.85 -15.30 18.22
N GLN A 516 -2.41 -14.22 17.64
CA GLN A 516 -3.86 -14.05 17.44
C GLN A 516 -4.39 -14.65 16.12
N GLU A 517 -3.59 -15.16 15.19
CA GLU A 517 -4.16 -15.95 14.08
C GLU A 517 -4.88 -17.19 14.62
N SER A 518 -4.41 -17.76 15.73
CA SER A 518 -5.13 -18.81 16.47
C SER A 518 -6.37 -18.30 17.24
N ALA A 519 -6.50 -16.98 17.42
CA ALA A 519 -7.54 -16.35 18.22
C ALA A 519 -8.72 -15.82 17.40
N TYR A 520 -8.51 -15.41 16.14
CA TYR A 520 -9.59 -15.08 15.21
C TYR A 520 -10.19 -16.36 14.62
N ASN A 521 -11.50 -16.55 14.77
CA ASN A 521 -12.23 -17.66 14.16
C ASN A 521 -12.46 -17.43 12.66
N TYR A 522 -11.39 -17.38 11.86
CA TYR A 522 -11.50 -17.34 10.41
C TYR A 522 -11.69 -18.74 9.83
N VAL A 523 -12.45 -18.82 8.73
CA VAL A 523 -12.89 -20.10 8.17
C VAL A 523 -11.84 -20.63 7.18
N GLN A 524 -11.02 -21.58 7.63
CA GLN A 524 -9.95 -22.22 6.86
C GLN A 524 -10.44 -22.96 5.60
N SER A 525 -11.65 -23.51 5.66
CA SER A 525 -12.25 -24.27 4.56
C SER A 525 -13.65 -23.72 4.29
N PRO A 526 -13.75 -22.64 3.49
CA PRO A 526 -15.03 -22.03 3.19
C PRO A 526 -15.91 -23.00 2.40
N GLY A 527 -17.20 -23.01 2.76
CA GLY A 527 -18.22 -23.91 2.26
C GLY A 527 -19.60 -23.55 2.82
N ASN A 528 -20.63 -24.30 2.41
CA ASN A 528 -22.00 -24.04 2.82
C ASN A 528 -22.14 -24.10 4.35
N ALA A 529 -22.73 -23.05 4.94
CA ALA A 529 -22.95 -22.97 6.37
C ALA A 529 -24.17 -22.10 6.70
N THR A 530 -24.63 -22.16 7.96
CA THR A 530 -25.80 -21.41 8.45
C THR A 530 -25.46 -20.68 9.74
N TYR A 531 -25.82 -19.40 9.78
CA TYR A 531 -25.55 -18.46 10.87
C TYR A 531 -26.83 -17.74 11.30
N ASP A 532 -26.83 -17.12 12.48
CA ASP A 532 -27.96 -16.28 12.88
C ASP A 532 -27.99 -15.00 12.03
N TYR A 533 -26.82 -14.39 11.85
CA TYR A 533 -26.60 -13.21 11.02
C TYR A 533 -25.48 -13.45 10.01
N VAL A 534 -25.64 -12.94 8.80
CA VAL A 534 -24.59 -12.87 7.78
C VAL A 534 -24.34 -11.40 7.46
N VAL A 535 -23.17 -10.89 7.83
CA VAL A 535 -22.71 -9.52 7.55
C VAL A 535 -21.87 -9.53 6.28
N VAL A 536 -22.25 -8.74 5.29
CA VAL A 536 -21.54 -8.59 4.02
C VAL A 536 -20.68 -7.34 4.07
N GLY A 537 -19.36 -7.49 4.05
CA GLY A 537 -18.38 -6.42 4.23
C GLY A 537 -17.80 -6.42 5.65
N GLY A 538 -16.52 -6.75 5.78
CA GLY A 538 -15.73 -6.66 7.01
C GLY A 538 -15.13 -5.27 7.20
N GLY A 539 -15.88 -4.22 6.83
CA GLY A 539 -15.43 -2.83 6.86
C GLY A 539 -15.65 -2.10 8.18
N THR A 540 -15.66 -0.77 8.13
CA THR A 540 -15.82 0.11 9.30
C THR A 540 -17.09 -0.21 10.09
N ALA A 541 -18.26 -0.20 9.44
CA ALA A 541 -19.53 -0.53 10.09
C ALA A 541 -19.72 -2.04 10.31
N GLY A 542 -19.31 -2.87 9.35
CA GLY A 542 -19.56 -4.32 9.37
C GLY A 542 -18.93 -5.03 10.57
N LEU A 543 -17.66 -4.74 10.88
CA LEU A 543 -17.00 -5.32 12.05
C LEU A 543 -17.55 -4.77 13.37
N THR A 544 -17.96 -3.50 13.40
CA THR A 544 -18.65 -2.94 14.58
C THR A 544 -19.95 -3.68 14.85
N VAL A 545 -20.81 -3.86 13.83
CA VAL A 545 -22.06 -4.60 13.95
C VAL A 545 -21.82 -6.05 14.36
N ALA A 546 -20.88 -6.74 13.71
CA ALA A 546 -20.56 -8.13 14.02
C ALA A 546 -20.08 -8.30 15.47
N ALA A 547 -19.20 -7.42 15.94
CA ALA A 547 -18.68 -7.44 17.30
C ALA A 547 -19.77 -7.20 18.35
N ARG A 548 -20.74 -6.32 18.07
CA ARG A 548 -21.87 -6.02 18.97
C ARG A 548 -22.91 -7.14 18.98
N LEU A 549 -23.27 -7.71 17.82
CA LEU A 549 -24.16 -8.87 17.75
C LEU A 549 -23.59 -10.08 18.51
N ALA A 550 -22.27 -10.27 18.42
CA ALA A 550 -21.56 -11.34 19.11
C ALA A 550 -21.46 -11.17 20.63
N GLU A 551 -21.85 -10.02 21.21
CA GLU A 551 -21.96 -9.84 22.67
C GLU A 551 -22.91 -10.85 23.31
N ASN A 552 -23.91 -11.33 22.56
CA ASN A 552 -24.72 -12.47 22.96
C ASN A 552 -24.05 -13.78 22.52
N PRO A 553 -23.54 -14.62 23.44
CA PRO A 553 -22.80 -15.84 23.08
C PRO A 553 -23.64 -16.89 22.36
N ARG A 554 -24.98 -16.75 22.35
CA ARG A 554 -25.90 -17.64 21.61
C ARG A 554 -26.07 -17.26 20.14
N VAL A 555 -25.60 -16.07 19.74
CA VAL A 555 -25.72 -15.56 18.37
C VAL A 555 -24.46 -15.91 17.61
N LYS A 556 -24.58 -16.56 16.45
CA LYS A 556 -23.47 -16.82 15.52
C LYS A 556 -23.52 -15.85 14.35
N VAL A 557 -22.42 -15.16 14.10
CA VAL A 557 -22.31 -14.13 13.04
C VAL A 557 -21.27 -14.56 12.02
N ALA A 558 -21.63 -14.65 10.74
CA ALA A 558 -20.65 -14.72 9.66
C ALA A 558 -20.34 -13.33 9.14
N VAL A 559 -19.07 -13.07 8.83
CA VAL A 559 -18.61 -11.83 8.16
C VAL A 559 -17.95 -12.24 6.86
N ILE A 560 -18.44 -11.73 5.73
CA ILE A 560 -17.85 -11.94 4.40
C ILE A 560 -17.04 -10.70 4.04
N GLU A 561 -15.74 -10.87 3.78
CA GLU A 561 -14.83 -9.79 3.39
C GLU A 561 -14.01 -10.19 2.16
N ALA A 562 -14.02 -9.34 1.14
CA ALA A 562 -13.36 -9.60 -0.14
C ALA A 562 -11.84 -9.50 -0.05
N GLY A 563 -11.31 -8.71 0.88
CA GLY A 563 -9.89 -8.54 1.14
C GLY A 563 -9.32 -9.46 2.21
N ASP A 564 -8.01 -9.34 2.43
CA ASP A 564 -7.29 -10.02 3.52
C ASP A 564 -6.98 -9.03 4.67
N PHE A 565 -6.26 -9.44 5.71
CA PHE A 565 -5.75 -8.57 6.78
C PHE A 565 -4.69 -7.61 6.24
N TYR A 566 -4.87 -6.31 6.48
CA TYR A 566 -4.01 -5.27 5.91
C TYR A 566 -2.57 -5.34 6.45
N GLU A 567 -2.37 -5.80 7.68
CA GLU A 567 -1.05 -5.98 8.28
C GLU A 567 -0.21 -7.05 7.58
N ASP A 568 -0.86 -8.04 6.96
CA ASP A 568 -0.19 -9.16 6.32
C ASP A 568 0.15 -8.84 4.87
N VAL A 569 -0.72 -8.12 4.18
CA VAL A 569 -0.57 -7.82 2.75
C VAL A 569 0.00 -6.43 2.44
N ASN A 570 -0.05 -5.48 3.41
CA ASN A 570 0.40 -4.09 3.24
C ASN A 570 1.34 -3.60 4.36
N GLY A 571 1.44 -4.36 5.46
CA GLY A 571 2.40 -4.10 6.54
C GLY A 571 2.35 -2.68 7.09
N ASN A 572 3.52 -2.06 7.24
CA ASN A 572 3.65 -0.72 7.82
C ASN A 572 2.92 0.37 7.05
N LEU A 573 2.67 0.22 5.74
CA LEU A 573 1.91 1.20 4.96
C LEU A 573 0.48 1.38 5.52
N SER A 574 -0.12 0.30 6.05
CA SER A 574 -1.43 0.36 6.70
C SER A 574 -1.36 0.55 8.21
N ILE A 575 -0.25 0.22 8.87
CA ILE A 575 -0.16 0.25 10.34
C ILE A 575 0.37 1.59 10.86
N VAL A 576 1.37 2.17 10.19
CA VAL A 576 2.08 3.37 10.65
C VAL A 576 1.38 4.63 10.13
N PRO A 577 0.94 5.56 11.00
CA PRO A 577 0.18 6.74 10.58
C PRO A 577 0.85 7.58 9.49
N GLY A 578 2.17 7.80 9.57
CA GLY A 578 2.93 8.62 8.61
C GLY A 578 3.02 8.07 7.19
N TYR A 579 2.62 6.81 6.99
CA TYR A 579 2.51 6.22 5.65
C TYR A 579 1.09 6.26 5.09
N GLY A 580 0.15 6.92 5.77
CA GLY A 580 -1.26 7.00 5.38
C GLY A 580 -1.50 7.53 3.97
N ALA A 581 -0.71 8.49 3.49
CA ALA A 581 -0.81 9.00 2.12
C ALA A 581 -0.42 7.98 1.03
N SER A 582 0.32 6.93 1.40
CA SER A 582 0.82 5.87 0.51
C SER A 582 0.16 4.51 0.78
N VAL A 583 -0.92 4.48 1.57
CA VAL A 583 -1.57 3.24 2.02
C VAL A 583 -2.33 2.51 0.92
N SER A 584 -2.82 3.24 -0.09
CA SER A 584 -3.61 2.68 -1.19
C SER A 584 -2.71 1.86 -2.13
N THR A 585 -2.79 0.53 -2.02
CA THR A 585 -2.13 -0.42 -2.90
C THR A 585 -3.16 -1.42 -3.45
N PRO A 586 -2.91 -2.09 -4.59
CA PRO A 586 -3.83 -3.09 -5.13
C PRO A 586 -4.14 -4.26 -4.18
N ALA A 587 -3.35 -4.44 -3.12
CA ALA A 587 -3.56 -5.48 -2.12
C ALA A 587 -4.67 -5.14 -1.11
N VAL A 588 -4.87 -3.85 -0.81
CA VAL A 588 -5.84 -3.36 0.20
C VAL A 588 -6.85 -2.35 -0.34
N ASP A 589 -6.79 -2.02 -1.63
CA ASP A 589 -7.71 -1.10 -2.29
C ASP A 589 -8.46 -1.80 -3.43
N TRP A 590 -9.71 -1.39 -3.65
CA TRP A 590 -10.50 -1.83 -4.81
C TRP A 590 -10.00 -1.25 -6.14
N GLY A 591 -9.30 -0.11 -6.10
CA GLY A 591 -8.79 0.56 -7.30
C GLY A 591 -9.90 1.10 -8.21
N PHE A 592 -11.04 1.50 -7.63
CA PHE A 592 -12.16 2.00 -8.41
C PHE A 592 -11.83 3.33 -9.10
N LYS A 593 -12.52 3.55 -10.23
CA LYS A 593 -12.50 4.80 -10.97
C LYS A 593 -13.92 5.26 -11.23
N SER A 594 -14.14 6.56 -11.21
CA SER A 594 -15.42 7.13 -11.65
C SER A 594 -15.62 6.98 -13.17
N THR A 595 -16.85 7.12 -13.60
CA THR A 595 -17.21 7.41 -14.99
C THR A 595 -16.64 8.77 -15.39
N PRO A 596 -16.43 9.03 -16.70
CA PRO A 596 -15.95 10.32 -17.17
C PRO A 596 -16.82 11.48 -16.67
N GLN A 597 -16.23 12.37 -15.89
CA GLN A 597 -16.93 13.49 -15.26
C GLN A 597 -17.09 14.64 -16.26
N SER A 598 -18.33 14.97 -16.61
CA SER A 598 -18.65 15.95 -17.65
C SER A 598 -18.08 17.33 -17.35
N ALA A 599 -18.23 17.80 -16.11
CA ALA A 599 -17.71 19.09 -15.65
C ALA A 599 -16.17 19.15 -15.63
N LEU A 600 -15.50 18.00 -15.47
CA LEU A 600 -14.03 17.90 -15.38
C LEU A 600 -13.39 17.52 -16.73
N ASN A 601 -13.99 17.92 -17.85
CA ASN A 601 -13.50 17.64 -19.21
C ASN A 601 -13.30 16.14 -19.50
N GLY A 602 -14.16 15.28 -18.96
CA GLY A 602 -14.09 13.82 -19.17
C GLY A 602 -13.04 13.09 -18.33
N ARG A 603 -12.42 13.76 -17.35
CA ARG A 603 -11.54 13.10 -16.36
C ARG A 603 -12.29 11.97 -15.64
N GLN A 604 -11.60 10.85 -15.46
CA GLN A 604 -12.00 9.82 -14.51
C GLN A 604 -11.22 10.02 -13.22
N LEU A 605 -11.92 10.00 -12.08
CA LEU A 605 -11.33 10.19 -10.77
C LEU A 605 -11.01 8.82 -10.17
N ASP A 606 -9.82 8.67 -9.60
CA ASP A 606 -9.53 7.53 -8.73
C ASP A 606 -10.40 7.62 -7.48
N TYR A 607 -10.96 6.49 -7.05
CA TYR A 607 -11.85 6.43 -5.89
C TYR A 607 -11.43 5.30 -4.96
N SER A 608 -10.53 5.62 -4.03
CA SER A 608 -9.97 4.65 -3.08
C SER A 608 -11.04 4.10 -2.14
N ARG A 609 -11.13 2.77 -2.04
CA ARG A 609 -11.95 2.05 -1.04
C ARG A 609 -11.19 0.85 -0.50
N GLY A 610 -11.20 0.69 0.83
CA GLY A 610 -10.52 -0.42 1.48
C GLY A 610 -11.13 -1.78 1.11
N LYS A 611 -10.31 -2.65 0.53
CA LYS A 611 -10.54 -4.07 0.25
C LYS A 611 -9.70 -4.90 1.23
N THR A 612 -10.08 -4.90 2.50
CA THR A 612 -9.32 -5.54 3.59
C THR A 612 -10.22 -5.70 4.82
N VAL A 613 -9.85 -6.59 5.74
CA VAL A 613 -10.50 -6.71 7.04
C VAL A 613 -10.24 -5.42 7.84
N GLY A 614 -11.28 -4.60 8.02
CA GLY A 614 -11.21 -3.23 8.50
C GLY A 614 -11.75 -2.21 7.48
N GLY A 615 -11.84 -2.61 6.21
CA GLY A 615 -12.30 -1.78 5.09
C GLY A 615 -11.57 -0.45 5.02
N SER A 616 -12.32 0.63 4.73
CA SER A 616 -11.71 1.95 4.56
C SER A 616 -11.12 2.54 5.85
N SER A 617 -11.44 2.00 7.05
CA SER A 617 -10.74 2.41 8.28
C SER A 617 -9.26 2.00 8.30
N ALA A 618 -8.87 1.00 7.51
CA ALA A 618 -7.49 0.56 7.34
C ALA A 618 -6.71 1.39 6.29
N THR A 619 -7.40 2.24 5.52
CA THR A 619 -6.81 3.01 4.42
C THR A 619 -7.10 4.52 4.50
N ASN A 620 -7.80 5.00 5.53
CA ASN A 620 -8.12 6.43 5.68
C ASN A 620 -6.92 7.26 6.18
N LEU A 621 -7.10 8.57 6.32
CA LEU A 621 -6.12 9.49 6.94
C LEU A 621 -6.31 9.65 8.47
N MET A 622 -7.10 8.77 9.08
CA MET A 622 -7.33 8.64 10.53
C MET A 622 -7.98 9.82 11.25
N ALA A 623 -8.20 10.97 10.62
CA ALA A 623 -8.88 12.10 11.26
C ALA A 623 -10.22 11.67 11.89
N TYR A 624 -10.49 12.17 13.10
CA TYR A 624 -11.70 11.86 13.86
C TYR A 624 -12.39 13.14 14.32
N HIS A 625 -13.50 13.45 13.67
CA HIS A 625 -14.41 14.54 14.02
C HIS A 625 -15.86 14.04 13.92
N ARG A 626 -16.81 14.82 14.43
CA ARG A 626 -18.24 14.51 14.35
C ARG A 626 -18.96 15.63 13.62
N GLY A 627 -20.04 15.30 12.92
CA GLY A 627 -20.96 16.28 12.33
C GLY A 627 -21.55 17.24 13.37
N THR A 628 -22.31 18.21 12.89
CA THR A 628 -22.89 19.29 13.69
C THR A 628 -24.26 18.94 14.23
N ILE A 629 -24.73 19.57 15.31
CA ILE A 629 -26.04 19.27 15.89
C ILE A 629 -27.15 19.35 14.84
N ASP A 630 -27.15 20.41 14.02
CA ASP A 630 -28.22 20.57 13.02
C ASP A 630 -28.08 19.59 11.84
N SER A 631 -26.89 19.04 11.58
CA SER A 631 -26.72 17.95 10.60
C SER A 631 -27.46 16.67 11.02
N TYR A 632 -27.40 16.34 12.32
CA TYR A 632 -28.13 15.21 12.90
C TYR A 632 -29.62 15.50 13.01
N HIS A 633 -29.98 16.75 13.31
CA HIS A 633 -31.37 17.19 13.26
C HIS A 633 -31.96 17.04 11.84
N LEU A 634 -31.21 17.44 10.81
CA LEU A 634 -31.61 17.25 9.41
C LEU A 634 -31.81 15.76 9.08
N TRP A 635 -30.94 14.87 9.58
CA TRP A 635 -31.15 13.43 9.42
C TRP A 635 -32.40 12.94 10.15
N ALA A 636 -32.59 13.35 11.41
CA ALA A 636 -33.76 13.01 12.19
C ALA A 636 -35.06 13.48 11.53
N GLN A 637 -35.05 14.65 10.87
CA GLN A 637 -36.16 15.14 10.06
C GLN A 637 -36.35 14.31 8.78
N ALA A 638 -35.27 14.04 8.04
CA ALA A 638 -35.34 13.33 6.76
C ALA A 638 -35.78 11.86 6.92
N VAL A 639 -35.34 11.21 8.00
CA VAL A 639 -35.72 9.83 8.32
C VAL A 639 -36.86 9.71 9.30
N GLU A 640 -37.40 10.85 9.75
CA GLU A 640 -38.46 10.94 10.75
C GLU A 640 -38.19 9.98 11.90
N ASP A 641 -37.03 10.15 12.52
CA ASP A 641 -36.63 9.36 13.66
C ASP A 641 -35.73 10.20 14.56
N SER A 642 -36.29 10.62 15.69
CA SER A 642 -35.57 11.37 16.70
C SER A 642 -34.38 10.62 17.31
N SER A 643 -34.26 9.31 17.09
CA SER A 643 -33.06 8.55 17.49
C SER A 643 -31.78 9.05 16.82
N PHE A 644 -31.91 9.74 15.68
CA PHE A 644 -30.81 10.40 14.98
C PHE A 644 -30.49 11.79 15.51
N GLU A 645 -31.31 12.39 16.38
CA GLU A 645 -31.00 13.68 17.03
C GLU A 645 -29.69 13.57 17.82
N TRP A 646 -28.91 14.66 17.83
CA TRP A 646 -27.57 14.68 18.43
C TRP A 646 -27.53 14.09 19.84
N ASP A 647 -28.42 14.53 20.73
CA ASP A 647 -28.43 14.07 22.13
C ASP A 647 -28.75 12.57 22.27
N ASN A 648 -29.54 12.02 21.35
CA ASN A 648 -29.89 10.59 21.32
C ASN A 648 -28.79 9.75 20.64
N PHE A 649 -28.04 10.35 19.72
CA PHE A 649 -26.97 9.68 18.98
C PHE A 649 -25.62 9.74 19.72
N LEU A 650 -25.36 10.79 20.49
CA LEU A 650 -24.14 11.03 21.27
C LEU A 650 -23.73 9.85 22.18
N PRO A 651 -24.65 9.14 22.88
CA PRO A 651 -24.31 7.95 23.65
C PRO A 651 -23.63 6.86 22.81
N TYR A 652 -23.96 6.70 21.52
CA TYR A 652 -23.31 5.73 20.65
C TYR A 652 -21.89 6.17 20.27
N PHE A 653 -21.69 7.46 20.02
CA PHE A 653 -20.35 8.02 19.84
C PHE A 653 -19.48 7.81 21.07
N GLN A 654 -20.00 8.14 22.26
CA GLN A 654 -19.31 7.94 23.53
C GLN A 654 -19.04 6.45 23.80
N LYS A 655 -19.99 5.56 23.47
CA LYS A 655 -19.82 4.12 23.63
C LYS A 655 -18.72 3.58 22.73
N SER A 656 -18.56 4.09 21.52
CA SER A 656 -17.64 3.51 20.52
C SER A 656 -16.17 3.85 20.72
N VAL A 657 -15.86 4.99 21.33
CA VAL A 657 -14.49 5.57 21.38
C VAL A 657 -13.89 5.55 22.77
N ARG A 658 -12.62 5.14 22.84
CA ARG A 658 -11.71 5.32 23.95
C ARG A 658 -10.74 6.45 23.63
N TYR A 659 -10.95 7.62 24.20
CA TYR A 659 -10.03 8.74 24.03
C TYR A 659 -8.86 8.65 25.03
N THR A 660 -7.63 8.85 24.54
CA THR A 660 -6.45 8.98 25.38
C THR A 660 -5.78 10.34 25.10
N PRO A 661 -5.51 11.17 26.13
CA PRO A 661 -4.80 12.43 25.94
C PRO A 661 -3.42 12.23 25.29
N PRO A 662 -2.98 13.15 24.40
CA PRO A 662 -1.68 13.01 23.75
C PRO A 662 -0.52 13.27 24.71
N ASN A 663 0.66 12.75 24.37
CA ASN A 663 1.87 13.08 25.08
C ASN A 663 2.41 14.46 24.66
N ASN A 664 1.90 15.51 25.29
CA ASN A 664 2.31 16.89 25.01
C ASN A 664 3.81 17.17 25.29
N VAL A 665 4.54 16.29 25.98
CA VAL A 665 6.00 16.43 26.16
C VAL A 665 6.76 16.16 24.86
N LEU A 666 6.22 15.29 24.00
CA LEU A 666 6.81 14.95 22.71
C LEU A 666 6.43 15.91 21.58
N ARG A 667 5.33 16.66 21.77
CA ARG A 667 4.86 17.68 20.82
C ARG A 667 5.57 19.01 21.07
N ALA A 668 5.64 19.85 20.03
CA ALA A 668 6.14 21.21 20.18
C ALA A 668 5.25 22.01 21.16
N ALA A 669 5.85 22.89 21.96
CA ALA A 669 5.13 23.62 23.01
C ALA A 669 3.96 24.47 22.46
N ASN A 670 4.13 25.06 21.26
CA ASN A 670 3.11 25.81 20.53
C ASN A 670 2.07 24.93 19.81
N ALA A 671 2.21 23.62 19.86
CA ALA A 671 1.32 22.62 19.26
C ALA A 671 0.62 21.72 20.29
N SER A 672 0.57 22.19 21.54
CA SER A 672 -0.13 21.53 22.64
C SER A 672 -1.64 21.56 22.39
N VAL A 673 -2.31 20.43 22.65
CA VAL A 673 -3.76 20.29 22.46
C VAL A 673 -4.47 20.32 23.82
N PRO A 674 -5.56 21.09 23.98
CA PRO A 674 -6.32 21.10 25.24
C PRO A 674 -7.03 19.76 25.47
N ASN A 675 -7.40 19.50 26.73
CA ASN A 675 -8.31 18.39 27.02
C ASN A 675 -9.66 18.63 26.33
N PRO A 676 -10.29 17.59 25.77
CA PRO A 676 -11.60 17.73 25.12
C PRO A 676 -12.69 18.11 26.13
N SER A 677 -13.88 18.46 25.63
CA SER A 677 -15.06 18.63 26.46
C SER A 677 -15.42 17.34 27.22
N ILE A 678 -15.95 17.49 28.42
CA ILE A 678 -16.34 16.36 29.29
C ILE A 678 -17.45 15.51 28.68
N GLN A 679 -18.25 16.08 27.77
CA GLN A 679 -19.33 15.39 27.07
C GLN A 679 -18.84 14.67 25.79
N SER A 680 -17.63 14.98 25.30
CA SER A 680 -17.16 14.43 24.02
C SER A 680 -16.87 12.93 24.12
N TYR A 681 -16.38 12.46 25.26
CA TYR A 681 -15.98 11.06 25.46
C TYR A 681 -16.41 10.52 26.81
N SER A 682 -16.64 9.20 26.90
CA SER A 682 -16.96 8.52 28.15
C SER A 682 -15.77 7.67 28.62
N ASN A 683 -15.53 7.61 29.93
CA ASN A 683 -14.53 6.73 30.53
C ASN A 683 -14.86 5.23 30.29
N ALA A 684 -16.11 4.90 30.03
CA ALA A 684 -16.57 3.55 29.69
C ALA A 684 -16.59 3.28 28.16
N GLY A 685 -16.16 4.26 27.36
CA GLY A 685 -16.15 4.18 25.91
C GLY A 685 -15.09 3.24 25.35
N GLY A 686 -15.34 2.72 24.15
CA GLY A 686 -14.45 1.83 23.41
C GLY A 686 -15.19 0.78 22.57
N PRO A 687 -14.49 0.09 21.66
CA PRO A 687 -13.04 -0.14 21.69
C PRO A 687 -12.20 0.69 20.73
N LEU A 688 -12.75 1.64 19.97
CA LEU A 688 -11.98 2.45 19.01
C LEU A 688 -11.04 3.40 19.74
N ASP A 689 -9.74 3.29 19.51
CA ASP A 689 -8.76 4.17 20.16
C ASP A 689 -8.62 5.48 19.38
N VAL A 690 -8.73 6.60 20.09
CA VAL A 690 -8.58 7.95 19.53
C VAL A 690 -7.62 8.74 20.41
N THR A 691 -6.64 9.39 19.78
CA THR A 691 -5.67 10.29 20.44
C THR A 691 -5.16 11.31 19.43
N HIS A 692 -4.29 12.24 19.85
CA HIS A 692 -3.51 13.02 18.89
C HIS A 692 -2.12 12.38 18.75
N SER A 693 -1.54 12.48 17.55
CA SER A 693 -0.18 11.99 17.29
C SER A 693 0.83 12.57 18.28
N ASN A 694 1.85 11.78 18.63
CA ASN A 694 2.96 12.24 19.47
C ASN A 694 3.84 13.31 18.78
N TYR A 695 3.67 13.53 17.49
CA TYR A 695 4.31 14.57 16.70
C TYR A 695 3.27 15.51 16.08
N ALA A 696 3.47 16.82 16.22
CA ALA A 696 2.69 17.83 15.52
C ALA A 696 3.50 18.34 14.32
N ASP A 697 2.85 18.46 13.17
CA ASP A 697 3.52 18.97 11.98
C ASP A 697 4.02 20.42 12.21
N PRO A 698 5.29 20.74 11.90
CA PRO A 698 5.81 22.10 12.02
C PRO A 698 4.98 23.14 11.26
N VAL A 699 4.44 22.81 10.09
CA VAL A 699 3.57 23.68 9.28
C VAL A 699 2.26 23.96 10.03
N SER A 700 1.64 22.91 10.59
CA SER A 700 0.40 23.00 11.36
C SER A 700 0.55 23.83 12.63
N SER A 701 1.76 23.92 13.19
CA SER A 701 2.04 24.74 14.37
C SER A 701 1.83 26.24 14.18
N PHE A 702 1.75 26.71 12.93
CA PHE A 702 1.42 28.10 12.59
C PHE A 702 -0.08 28.31 12.30
N ALA A 703 -0.85 27.24 12.06
CA ALA A 703 -2.21 27.32 11.57
C ALA A 703 -3.16 28.09 12.50
N GLY A 704 -3.15 27.77 13.80
CA GLY A 704 -4.06 28.41 14.76
C GLY A 704 -3.84 29.92 14.90
N ALA A 705 -2.59 30.37 14.83
CA ALA A 705 -2.26 31.80 14.84
C ALA A 705 -2.69 32.47 13.53
N ALA A 706 -2.45 31.82 12.39
CA ALA A 706 -2.87 32.32 11.08
C ALA A 706 -4.39 32.46 10.97
N TRP A 707 -5.16 31.45 11.39
CA TRP A 707 -6.62 31.50 11.41
C TRP A 707 -7.16 32.58 12.36
N LYS A 708 -6.50 32.78 13.50
CA LYS A 708 -6.83 33.87 14.43
C LYS A 708 -6.62 35.25 13.81
N GLU A 709 -5.56 35.44 13.00
CA GLU A 709 -5.36 36.69 12.24
C GLU A 709 -6.49 36.96 11.24
N LEU A 710 -7.07 35.88 10.70
CA LEU A 710 -8.20 35.93 9.77
C LEU A 710 -9.59 35.95 10.44
N GLY A 711 -9.63 35.98 11.77
CA GLY A 711 -10.86 36.07 12.56
C GLY A 711 -11.59 34.74 12.80
N LEU A 712 -10.99 33.59 12.46
CA LEU A 712 -11.60 32.28 12.72
C LEU A 712 -11.22 31.77 14.12
N ALA A 713 -12.20 31.43 14.94
CA ALA A 713 -12.00 31.04 16.33
C ALA A 713 -11.36 29.65 16.45
N GLN A 714 -10.40 29.51 17.37
CA GLN A 714 -9.83 28.20 17.71
C GLN A 714 -10.78 27.45 18.66
N LEU A 715 -11.16 26.22 18.29
CA LEU A 715 -12.09 25.39 19.06
C LEU A 715 -11.39 24.62 20.16
N LYS A 716 -12.15 24.14 21.15
CA LYS A 716 -11.62 23.26 22.20
C LYS A 716 -11.42 21.83 21.69
N ASP A 717 -12.38 21.29 20.95
CA ASP A 717 -12.29 19.99 20.26
C ASP A 717 -13.29 19.95 19.09
N LEU A 718 -13.10 19.02 18.16
CA LEU A 718 -13.89 18.85 16.92
C LEU A 718 -15.01 17.80 17.05
N THR A 719 -15.47 17.51 18.28
CA THR A 719 -16.38 16.37 18.56
C THR A 719 -17.58 16.72 19.44
N THR A 720 -17.80 18.01 19.70
CA THR A 720 -18.90 18.54 20.54
C THR A 720 -20.22 18.74 19.80
N GLY A 721 -20.25 18.56 18.48
CA GLY A 721 -21.40 18.92 17.65
C GLY A 721 -21.36 20.36 17.12
N SER A 722 -20.26 21.07 17.35
CA SER A 722 -19.97 22.39 16.77
C SER A 722 -18.61 22.35 16.08
N LEU A 723 -18.58 22.65 14.77
CA LEU A 723 -17.37 22.53 13.94
C LEU A 723 -16.80 23.87 13.46
N ILE A 724 -17.62 24.94 13.33
CA ILE A 724 -17.15 26.23 12.80
C ILE A 724 -16.04 26.81 13.68
N GLY A 725 -14.82 26.84 13.14
CA GLY A 725 -13.60 27.18 13.86
C GLY A 725 -12.43 26.31 13.42
N ASN A 726 -11.35 26.28 14.19
CA ASN A 726 -10.14 25.53 13.83
C ASN A 726 -9.46 24.85 15.03
N GLN A 727 -8.86 23.67 14.83
CA GLN A 727 -8.09 22.94 15.84
C GLN A 727 -7.25 21.80 15.22
N TYR A 728 -6.26 21.31 15.97
CA TYR A 728 -5.66 20.00 15.71
C TYR A 728 -6.74 18.89 15.76
N SER A 729 -6.78 18.02 14.77
CA SER A 729 -7.71 16.90 14.78
C SER A 729 -7.17 15.77 15.66
N PRO A 730 -7.99 15.17 16.53
CA PRO A 730 -7.67 13.85 17.03
C PRO A 730 -7.74 12.85 15.86
N ALA A 731 -7.06 11.72 16.02
CA ALA A 731 -6.95 10.68 15.03
C ALA A 731 -7.21 9.31 15.65
N THR A 732 -7.71 8.37 14.83
CA THR A 732 -7.90 6.97 15.19
C THR A 732 -6.54 6.25 15.28
N ILE A 733 -5.80 6.55 16.33
CA ILE A 733 -4.46 6.05 16.64
C ILE A 733 -4.48 5.45 18.04
N ARG A 734 -3.82 4.31 18.22
CA ARG A 734 -3.63 3.71 19.54
C ARG A 734 -2.51 4.45 20.28
N ALA A 735 -2.83 5.04 21.42
CA ALA A 735 -1.90 5.90 22.15
C ALA A 735 -0.63 5.19 22.63
N SER A 736 -0.70 3.89 22.94
CA SER A 736 0.41 3.12 23.51
C SER A 736 1.58 2.88 22.55
N ASP A 737 1.29 2.66 21.27
CA ASP A 737 2.28 2.26 20.24
C ASP A 737 2.23 3.16 18.99
N GLN A 738 1.34 4.17 18.97
CA GLN A 738 1.13 5.08 17.85
C GLN A 738 0.86 4.35 16.52
N THR A 739 0.17 3.20 16.59
CA THR A 739 -0.31 2.49 15.40
C THR A 739 -1.74 2.91 15.06
N ARG A 740 -2.13 2.75 13.80
CA ARG A 740 -3.49 2.99 13.31
C ARG A 740 -4.51 2.13 14.08
N SER A 741 -5.58 2.76 14.55
CA SER A 741 -6.75 2.10 15.15
C SER A 741 -7.87 1.96 14.10
N THR A 742 -8.18 0.73 13.71
CA THR A 742 -9.16 0.37 12.66
C THR A 742 -10.35 -0.37 13.26
N SER A 743 -11.43 -0.60 12.48
CA SER A 743 -12.52 -1.45 12.96
C SER A 743 -12.07 -2.90 13.24
N LYS A 744 -11.00 -3.37 12.59
CA LYS A 744 -10.37 -4.67 12.87
C LYS A 744 -9.63 -4.65 14.20
N SER A 745 -8.69 -3.73 14.40
CA SER A 745 -7.85 -3.67 15.61
C SER A 745 -8.64 -3.18 16.85
N SER A 746 -9.82 -2.60 16.64
CA SER A 746 -10.70 -2.16 17.71
C SER A 746 -11.82 -3.16 17.95
N PHE A 747 -12.75 -3.35 17.01
CA PHE A 747 -13.98 -4.11 17.29
C PHE A 747 -13.78 -5.62 17.17
N LEU A 748 -13.14 -6.10 16.11
CA LEU A 748 -12.91 -7.54 15.93
C LEU A 748 -11.94 -8.06 16.98
N GLU A 749 -10.82 -7.36 17.19
CA GLU A 749 -9.86 -7.69 18.23
C GLU A 749 -10.47 -7.63 19.65
N TYR A 750 -11.27 -6.60 19.96
CA TYR A 750 -11.98 -6.54 21.25
C TYR A 750 -12.91 -7.74 21.48
N ALA A 751 -13.64 -8.17 20.45
CA ALA A 751 -14.51 -9.34 20.55
C ALA A 751 -13.69 -10.60 20.91
N VAL A 752 -12.59 -10.84 20.18
CA VAL A 752 -11.70 -11.98 20.41
C VAL A 752 -11.04 -11.92 21.78
N ASN A 753 -10.47 -10.77 22.17
CA ASN A 753 -9.82 -10.58 23.47
C ASN A 753 -10.82 -10.69 24.65
N SER A 754 -12.11 -10.50 24.39
CA SER A 754 -13.19 -10.74 25.35
C SER A 754 -13.63 -12.21 25.42
N GLY A 755 -12.93 -13.13 24.75
CA GLY A 755 -13.24 -14.56 24.71
C GLY A 755 -14.40 -14.95 23.80
N ARG A 756 -14.83 -14.05 22.89
CA ARG A 756 -15.95 -14.31 21.97
C ARG A 756 -15.45 -15.12 20.78
N ASN A 757 -16.03 -16.30 20.58
CA ASN A 757 -15.68 -17.25 19.52
C ASN A 757 -16.86 -17.49 18.54
N ASN A 758 -17.84 -16.60 18.55
CA ASN A 758 -19.09 -16.70 17.79
C ASN A 758 -19.15 -15.77 16.57
N ILE A 759 -18.02 -15.18 16.19
CA ILE A 759 -17.82 -14.46 14.91
C ILE A 759 -17.01 -15.37 13.99
N PHE A 760 -17.48 -15.58 12.77
CA PHE A 760 -16.85 -16.45 11.76
C PHE A 760 -16.46 -15.60 10.55
N LEU A 761 -15.16 -15.38 10.38
CA LEU A 761 -14.65 -14.50 9.33
C LEU A 761 -14.31 -15.28 8.06
N TYR A 762 -14.95 -14.91 6.96
CA TYR A 762 -14.67 -15.36 5.60
C TYR A 762 -13.91 -14.24 4.87
N LYS A 763 -12.59 -14.17 5.05
CA LYS A 763 -11.70 -13.24 4.32
C LYS A 763 -11.42 -13.74 2.91
N THR A 764 -10.91 -12.89 2.01
CA THR A 764 -10.65 -13.24 0.61
C THR A 764 -11.87 -13.88 -0.07
N SER A 765 -13.08 -13.42 0.29
CA SER A 765 -14.35 -13.99 -0.09
C SER A 765 -15.30 -12.89 -0.58
N LEU A 766 -15.72 -12.96 -1.83
CA LEU A 766 -16.61 -11.99 -2.45
C LEU A 766 -18.06 -12.42 -2.28
N ALA A 767 -18.91 -11.55 -1.75
CA ALA A 767 -20.35 -11.74 -1.80
C ALA A 767 -20.84 -11.45 -3.23
N GLU A 768 -21.37 -12.46 -3.91
CA GLU A 768 -21.78 -12.39 -5.31
C GLU A 768 -23.24 -11.98 -5.45
N LYS A 769 -24.10 -12.49 -4.57
CA LYS A 769 -25.55 -12.31 -4.68
C LYS A 769 -26.27 -12.59 -3.37
N ILE A 770 -27.32 -11.83 -3.07
CA ILE A 770 -28.25 -12.10 -1.98
C ILE A 770 -29.31 -13.09 -2.49
N ASN A 771 -29.50 -14.20 -1.77
CA ASN A 771 -30.56 -15.14 -2.06
C ASN A 771 -31.87 -14.62 -1.46
N LEU A 772 -32.86 -14.39 -2.32
CA LEU A 772 -34.19 -13.90 -1.95
C LEU A 772 -35.23 -14.99 -2.21
N ALA A 773 -36.03 -15.31 -1.20
CA ALA A 773 -37.19 -16.19 -1.32
C ALA A 773 -38.43 -15.39 -0.90
N ASN A 774 -39.38 -15.17 -1.82
CA ASN A 774 -40.54 -14.29 -1.59
C ASN A 774 -40.12 -12.91 -1.03
N LYS A 775 -39.08 -12.31 -1.62
CA LYS A 775 -38.49 -11.03 -1.21
C LYS A 775 -37.88 -11.01 0.21
N LYS A 776 -37.78 -12.15 0.89
CA LYS A 776 -37.02 -12.31 2.14
C LYS A 776 -35.59 -12.77 1.84
N ALA A 777 -34.59 -12.09 2.39
CA ALA A 777 -33.19 -12.52 2.32
C ALA A 777 -32.99 -13.79 3.16
N THR A 778 -32.52 -14.87 2.55
CA THR A 778 -32.30 -16.18 3.19
C THR A 778 -30.82 -16.53 3.33
N GLY A 779 -29.95 -15.84 2.61
CA GLY A 779 -28.51 -16.04 2.64
C GLY A 779 -27.79 -15.28 1.55
N VAL A 780 -26.49 -15.55 1.41
CA VAL A 780 -25.61 -14.89 0.46
C VAL A 780 -24.82 -15.95 -0.30
N GLN A 781 -24.77 -15.83 -1.62
CA GLN A 781 -23.84 -16.59 -2.48
C GLN A 781 -22.48 -15.93 -2.40
N VAL A 782 -21.44 -16.74 -2.18
CA VAL A 782 -20.08 -16.29 -1.93
C VAL A 782 -19.12 -17.05 -2.82
N SER A 783 -18.17 -16.34 -3.41
CA SER A 783 -17.02 -16.92 -4.10
C SER A 783 -15.75 -16.70 -3.26
N SER A 784 -14.89 -17.71 -3.17
CA SER A 784 -13.58 -17.62 -2.51
C SER A 784 -12.59 -18.50 -3.25
N GLY A 785 -11.64 -17.86 -3.95
CA GLY A 785 -10.77 -18.54 -4.92
C GLY A 785 -11.59 -19.24 -6.00
N SER A 786 -11.42 -20.56 -6.14
CA SER A 786 -12.18 -21.39 -7.08
C SER A 786 -13.48 -21.97 -6.51
N ARG A 787 -13.83 -21.66 -5.25
CA ARG A 787 -14.99 -22.24 -4.57
C ARG A 787 -16.16 -21.27 -4.56
N ASN A 788 -17.35 -21.80 -4.87
CA ASN A 788 -18.62 -21.10 -4.72
C ASN A 788 -19.47 -21.83 -3.67
N PHE A 789 -20.07 -21.09 -2.75
CA PHE A 789 -20.88 -21.63 -1.67
C PHE A 789 -21.94 -20.62 -1.22
N THR A 790 -22.84 -21.04 -0.32
CA THR A 790 -23.90 -20.20 0.22
C THR A 790 -23.82 -20.17 1.75
N LEU A 791 -23.86 -18.96 2.30
CA LEU A 791 -24.05 -18.73 3.74
C LEU A 791 -25.51 -18.39 4.00
N GLN A 792 -26.23 -19.27 4.70
CA GLN A 792 -27.63 -19.03 5.07
C GLN A 792 -27.73 -18.21 6.36
N ALA A 793 -28.68 -17.27 6.38
CA ALA A 793 -29.01 -16.48 7.56
C ALA A 793 -30.34 -16.95 8.16
N LYS A 794 -30.36 -17.28 9.46
CA LYS A 794 -31.61 -17.63 10.16
C LYS A 794 -32.46 -16.41 10.47
N LYS A 795 -31.80 -15.27 10.74
CA LYS A 795 -32.46 -14.01 11.07
C LYS A 795 -32.32 -13.02 9.93
N GLU A 796 -31.12 -12.48 9.73
CA GLU A 796 -30.91 -11.33 8.84
C GLU A 796 -29.59 -11.42 8.06
N VAL A 797 -29.61 -10.87 6.85
CA VAL A 797 -28.41 -10.52 6.08
C VAL A 797 -28.22 -9.01 6.24
N ILE A 798 -27.05 -8.59 6.71
CA ILE A 798 -26.71 -7.18 6.95
C ILE A 798 -25.71 -6.74 5.88
N LEU A 799 -26.09 -5.73 5.08
CA LEU A 799 -25.22 -5.18 4.06
C LEU A 799 -24.38 -4.05 4.64
N ALA A 800 -23.07 -4.28 4.71
CA ALA A 800 -22.07 -3.33 5.18
C ALA A 800 -20.89 -3.26 4.18
N ALA A 801 -21.17 -3.45 2.89
CA ALA A 801 -20.19 -3.45 1.81
C ALA A 801 -19.73 -2.02 1.43
N GLY A 802 -20.27 -0.99 2.09
CA GLY A 802 -20.00 0.42 1.82
C GLY A 802 -20.94 1.03 0.78
N THR A 803 -20.86 2.35 0.63
CA THR A 803 -21.76 3.15 -0.21
C THR A 803 -21.76 2.74 -1.69
N LEU A 804 -20.65 2.18 -2.19
CA LEU A 804 -20.51 1.80 -3.60
C LEU A 804 -20.94 0.35 -3.85
N GLN A 805 -20.44 -0.62 -3.08
CA GLN A 805 -20.75 -2.03 -3.33
C GLN A 805 -22.09 -2.50 -2.75
N THR A 806 -22.65 -1.84 -1.74
CA THR A 806 -24.01 -2.18 -1.26
C THR A 806 -25.08 -2.01 -2.35
N PRO A 807 -25.20 -0.86 -3.04
CA PRO A 807 -26.17 -0.74 -4.14
C PRO A 807 -25.82 -1.65 -5.32
N GLN A 808 -24.53 -1.87 -5.62
CA GLN A 808 -24.11 -2.87 -6.61
C GLN A 808 -24.65 -4.27 -6.28
N LEU A 809 -24.43 -4.72 -5.05
CA LEU A 809 -24.87 -6.04 -4.57
C LEU A 809 -26.39 -6.17 -4.57
N LEU A 810 -27.12 -5.12 -4.20
CA LEU A 810 -28.58 -5.09 -4.30
C LEU A 810 -29.02 -5.27 -5.77
N MET A 811 -28.41 -4.52 -6.71
CA MET A 811 -28.77 -4.59 -8.12
C MET A 811 -28.50 -5.96 -8.73
N VAL A 812 -27.30 -6.55 -8.57
CA VAL A 812 -27.02 -7.93 -9.06
C VAL A 812 -27.91 -9.00 -8.39
N SER A 813 -28.49 -8.67 -7.24
CA SER A 813 -29.46 -9.51 -6.53
C SER A 813 -30.90 -9.32 -6.99
N GLY A 814 -31.16 -8.46 -7.99
CA GLY A 814 -32.49 -8.19 -8.51
C GLY A 814 -33.29 -7.14 -7.72
N VAL A 815 -32.60 -6.33 -6.89
CA VAL A 815 -33.19 -5.23 -6.10
C VAL A 815 -32.59 -3.90 -6.56
N GLY A 816 -33.34 -3.09 -7.30
CA GLY A 816 -32.85 -1.83 -7.84
C GLY A 816 -33.70 -1.30 -8.99
N PRO A 817 -33.24 -0.29 -9.75
CA PRO A 817 -34.02 0.31 -10.83
C PRO A 817 -34.36 -0.72 -11.92
N GLN A 818 -35.64 -0.96 -12.18
CA GLN A 818 -36.12 -1.99 -13.11
C GLN A 818 -35.46 -1.92 -14.50
N ASN A 819 -35.27 -0.71 -15.03
CA ASN A 819 -34.66 -0.49 -16.34
C ASN A 819 -33.20 -0.98 -16.39
N ILE A 820 -32.40 -0.67 -15.36
CA ILE A 820 -31.00 -1.11 -15.24
C ILE A 820 -30.93 -2.62 -15.09
N LEU A 821 -31.76 -3.22 -14.22
CA LEU A 821 -31.79 -4.67 -14.01
C LEU A 821 -32.13 -5.42 -15.32
N THR A 822 -33.16 -4.96 -16.03
CA THR A 822 -33.59 -5.56 -17.30
C THR A 822 -32.50 -5.44 -18.37
N GLN A 823 -31.80 -4.30 -18.45
CA GLN A 823 -30.70 -4.08 -19.38
C GLN A 823 -29.56 -5.10 -19.22
N HIS A 824 -29.27 -5.51 -17.98
CA HIS A 824 -28.22 -6.49 -17.67
C HIS A 824 -28.74 -7.93 -17.58
N GLY A 825 -30.00 -8.19 -17.98
CA GLY A 825 -30.60 -9.53 -17.96
C GLY A 825 -30.81 -10.08 -16.54
N ILE A 826 -30.92 -9.21 -15.54
CA ILE A 826 -31.16 -9.57 -14.14
C ILE A 826 -32.68 -9.64 -13.90
N GLU A 827 -33.15 -10.72 -13.29
CA GLU A 827 -34.54 -10.83 -12.85
C GLU A 827 -34.88 -9.75 -11.82
N VAL A 828 -35.93 -8.98 -12.09
CA VAL A 828 -36.41 -7.92 -11.20
C VAL A 828 -37.21 -8.56 -10.07
N ILE A 829 -36.56 -8.77 -8.93
CA ILE A 829 -37.22 -9.25 -7.71
C ILE A 829 -37.95 -8.11 -7.03
N LEU A 830 -37.32 -6.92 -7.03
CA LEU A 830 -37.90 -5.71 -6.49
C LEU A 830 -37.41 -4.47 -7.23
N ASP A 831 -38.33 -3.74 -7.85
CA ASP A 831 -38.04 -2.41 -8.41
C ASP A 831 -37.93 -1.38 -7.28
N LEU A 832 -36.69 -0.96 -6.99
CA LEU A 832 -36.36 0.13 -6.07
C LEU A 832 -35.49 1.15 -6.82
N PRO A 833 -36.09 2.16 -7.46
CA PRO A 833 -35.36 3.11 -8.30
C PRO A 833 -34.37 3.98 -7.51
N GLY A 834 -34.49 4.07 -6.19
CA GLY A 834 -33.55 4.81 -5.35
C GLY A 834 -32.21 4.09 -5.11
N VAL A 835 -32.12 2.77 -5.35
CA VAL A 835 -30.87 2.03 -5.14
C VAL A 835 -29.78 2.60 -6.05
N GLY A 836 -28.72 3.10 -5.42
CA GLY A 836 -27.58 3.71 -6.11
C GLY A 836 -27.81 5.16 -6.53
N GLN A 837 -28.90 5.81 -6.16
CA GLN A 837 -29.14 7.24 -6.47
C GLN A 837 -28.73 8.15 -5.32
N ASN A 838 -28.69 9.46 -5.54
CA ASN A 838 -28.41 10.47 -4.50
C ASN A 838 -27.07 10.28 -3.77
N MET A 839 -26.03 9.85 -4.50
CA MET A 839 -24.69 9.78 -3.92
C MET A 839 -24.20 11.19 -3.60
N GLU A 840 -23.89 11.43 -2.33
CA GLU A 840 -23.30 12.66 -1.83
C GLU A 840 -21.84 12.40 -1.51
N ASP A 841 -20.93 13.30 -1.87
CA ASP A 841 -19.51 13.22 -1.51
C ASP A 841 -18.95 14.64 -1.33
N HIS A 842 -17.92 14.79 -0.51
CA HIS A 842 -17.17 16.03 -0.44
C HIS A 842 -16.22 16.05 -1.62
N LEU A 843 -16.01 17.20 -2.25
CA LEU A 843 -14.99 17.34 -3.29
C LEU A 843 -13.81 18.11 -2.74
N PHE A 844 -12.60 17.76 -3.15
CA PHE A 844 -11.39 18.41 -2.66
C PHE A 844 -10.55 19.00 -3.78
N PHE A 845 -9.74 19.98 -3.41
CA PHE A 845 -8.70 20.58 -4.22
C PHE A 845 -7.56 21.06 -3.33
N SER A 846 -6.33 20.96 -3.84
CA SER A 846 -5.13 21.27 -3.05
C SER A 846 -4.47 22.56 -3.50
N MET A 847 -3.87 23.26 -2.54
CA MET A 847 -2.84 24.27 -2.75
C MET A 847 -1.54 23.76 -2.18
N VAL A 848 -0.43 23.93 -2.89
CA VAL A 848 0.90 23.47 -2.47
C VAL A 848 1.85 24.65 -2.45
N TYR A 849 2.58 24.79 -1.34
CA TYR A 849 3.59 25.82 -1.13
C TYR A 849 4.93 25.16 -0.80
N LYS A 850 6.01 25.76 -1.29
CA LYS A 850 7.34 25.50 -0.74
C LYS A 850 7.46 26.21 0.62
N VAL A 851 8.06 25.55 1.60
CA VAL A 851 8.21 26.08 2.97
C VAL A 851 9.65 25.92 3.48
N ASP A 852 10.00 26.71 4.50
CA ASP A 852 11.32 26.74 5.15
C ASP A 852 11.34 26.01 6.52
N VAL A 853 10.45 25.03 6.69
CA VAL A 853 10.41 24.12 7.86
C VAL A 853 10.61 22.69 7.43
N VAL A 854 11.11 21.83 8.34
CA VAL A 854 11.31 20.40 8.05
C VAL A 854 9.97 19.71 7.85
N THR A 855 9.84 18.98 6.75
CA THR A 855 8.66 18.18 6.40
C THR A 855 9.07 16.75 6.05
N LEU A 856 8.09 15.88 5.82
CA LEU A 856 8.29 14.52 5.32
C LEU A 856 8.97 14.53 3.94
N SER A 857 8.91 15.63 3.17
CA SER A 857 9.64 15.79 1.90
C SER A 857 11.15 15.58 2.06
N LYS A 858 11.73 15.92 3.22
CA LYS A 858 13.14 15.70 3.50
C LYS A 858 13.54 14.22 3.36
N THR A 859 12.65 13.28 3.69
CA THR A 859 12.90 11.84 3.56
C THR A 859 13.12 11.40 2.10
N LEU A 860 12.62 12.15 1.12
CA LEU A 860 12.81 11.87 -0.31
C LEU A 860 14.25 12.15 -0.78
N THR A 861 15.03 12.93 -0.03
CA THR A 861 16.37 13.37 -0.44
C THR A 861 17.48 13.08 0.56
N ASP A 862 17.13 12.83 1.83
CA ASP A 862 18.07 12.62 2.91
C ASP A 862 17.82 11.24 3.56
N ALA A 863 18.56 10.24 3.10
CA ALA A 863 18.46 8.88 3.62
C ALA A 863 18.85 8.78 5.12
N GLY A 864 19.72 9.67 5.60
CA GLY A 864 20.08 9.74 7.02
C GLY A 864 18.92 10.23 7.87
N PHE A 865 18.20 11.26 7.38
CA PHE A 865 16.97 11.72 8.00
C PHE A 865 15.85 10.68 7.94
N ALA A 866 15.69 9.99 6.80
CA ALA A 866 14.72 8.90 6.69
C ALA A 866 14.97 7.79 7.73
N ALA A 867 16.22 7.36 7.89
CA ALA A 867 16.61 6.38 8.91
C ALA A 867 16.42 6.90 10.34
N GLN A 868 16.70 8.19 10.60
CA GLN A 868 16.42 8.82 11.89
C GLN A 868 14.93 8.79 12.23
N VAL A 869 14.09 9.17 11.27
CA VAL A 869 12.64 9.19 11.39
C VAL A 869 12.07 7.80 11.72
N GLU A 870 12.54 6.75 11.04
CA GLU A 870 12.16 5.37 11.36
C GLU A 870 12.66 4.92 12.74
N ALA A 871 13.88 5.31 13.11
CA ALA A 871 14.46 4.97 14.40
C ALA A 871 13.71 5.65 15.57
N GLU A 872 13.27 6.90 15.40
CA GLU A 872 12.42 7.60 16.37
C GLU A 872 11.08 6.87 16.55
N TYR A 873 10.40 6.49 15.47
CA TYR A 873 9.14 5.75 15.58
C TYR A 873 9.34 4.40 16.27
N THR A 874 10.36 3.64 15.85
CA THR A 874 10.64 2.28 16.35
C THR A 874 11.08 2.26 17.82
N LYS A 875 11.86 3.25 18.26
CA LYS A 875 12.46 3.24 19.60
C LYS A 875 11.49 3.66 20.70
N ASN A 876 10.66 4.66 20.44
CA ASN A 876 9.83 5.27 21.48
C ASN A 876 8.46 5.76 20.97
N HIS A 877 8.01 5.32 19.79
CA HIS A 877 6.73 5.71 19.21
C HIS A 877 6.58 7.24 19.17
N SER A 878 7.60 7.92 18.65
CA SER A 878 7.66 9.37 18.51
C SER A 878 8.14 9.77 17.11
N GLY A 879 8.23 11.08 16.84
CA GLY A 879 8.70 11.58 15.55
C GLY A 879 7.63 11.58 14.46
N ILE A 880 8.02 12.05 13.27
CA ILE A 880 7.12 12.42 12.17
C ILE A 880 6.19 11.29 11.71
N LEU A 881 6.62 10.02 11.80
CA LEU A 881 5.79 8.87 11.41
C LEU A 881 4.59 8.59 12.33
N THR A 882 4.52 9.24 13.49
CA THR A 882 3.31 9.20 14.33
C THR A 882 2.21 10.13 13.82
N ASN A 883 2.56 11.11 12.99
CA ASN A 883 1.64 12.06 12.38
C ASN A 883 1.02 11.46 11.10
N THR A 884 -0.17 11.91 10.73
CA THR A 884 -0.93 11.40 9.58
C THR A 884 -0.62 12.14 8.27
N GLY A 885 0.12 13.26 8.32
CA GLY A 885 0.34 14.20 7.22
C GLY A 885 -0.80 15.21 7.03
N ALA A 886 -1.80 15.19 7.92
CA ALA A 886 -2.96 16.07 7.90
C ALA A 886 -3.54 16.14 9.33
N ASP A 887 -2.97 17.00 10.17
CA ASP A 887 -3.27 17.02 11.61
C ASP A 887 -3.94 18.31 12.10
N TYR A 888 -4.18 19.31 11.24
CA TYR A 888 -4.87 20.55 11.58
C TYR A 888 -6.02 20.88 10.62
N PHE A 889 -7.19 21.19 11.20
CA PHE A 889 -8.43 21.37 10.45
C PHE A 889 -9.08 22.72 10.80
N ALA A 890 -9.69 23.34 9.80
CA ALA A 890 -10.52 24.52 9.95
C ALA A 890 -11.82 24.35 9.16
N TRP A 891 -12.95 24.66 9.77
CA TRP A 891 -14.27 24.59 9.18
C TRP A 891 -14.90 25.98 9.23
N GLU A 892 -15.43 26.47 8.11
CA GLU A 892 -15.87 27.85 8.03
C GLU A 892 -17.10 27.98 7.10
N LYS A 893 -18.04 28.86 7.47
CA LYS A 893 -19.02 29.44 6.54
C LYS A 893 -18.32 30.51 5.71
N LEU A 894 -18.56 30.59 4.41
CA LEU A 894 -17.89 31.58 3.56
C LEU A 894 -18.03 32.99 4.15
N PRO A 895 -16.91 33.69 4.44
CA PRO A 895 -16.97 35.02 5.02
C PRO A 895 -17.79 35.98 4.13
N PRO A 896 -18.48 36.99 4.69
CA PRO A 896 -19.36 37.89 3.92
C PRO A 896 -18.73 38.52 2.68
N LYS A 897 -17.42 38.80 2.74
CA LYS A 897 -16.60 39.30 1.61
C LYS A 897 -16.62 38.37 0.40
N TYR A 898 -16.65 37.06 0.63
CA TYR A 898 -16.67 36.02 -0.39
C TYR A 898 -18.09 35.58 -0.75
N LEU A 899 -18.96 35.45 0.25
CA LEU A 899 -20.37 35.11 0.06
C LEU A 899 -21.08 36.13 -0.86
N SER A 900 -20.75 37.42 -0.73
CA SER A 900 -21.28 38.49 -1.59
C SER A 900 -20.83 38.43 -3.05
N LYS A 901 -19.80 37.61 -3.37
CA LYS A 901 -19.33 37.38 -4.75
C LYS A 901 -20.09 36.27 -5.47
N LEU A 902 -20.82 35.45 -4.74
CA LEU A 902 -21.63 34.39 -5.34
C LEU A 902 -22.85 34.98 -6.06
N SER A 903 -23.40 34.23 -6.99
CA SER A 903 -24.72 34.51 -7.59
C SER A 903 -25.84 34.43 -6.53
N PRO A 904 -27.00 35.07 -6.76
CA PRO A 904 -28.15 34.92 -5.87
C PRO A 904 -28.55 33.46 -5.65
N GLN A 905 -28.57 32.66 -6.72
CA GLN A 905 -28.89 31.23 -6.64
C GLN A 905 -27.90 30.48 -5.75
N ALA A 906 -26.59 30.70 -5.94
CA ALA A 906 -25.57 30.03 -5.12
C ALA A 906 -25.66 30.40 -3.63
N ARG A 907 -26.08 31.62 -3.29
CA ARG A 907 -26.37 31.98 -1.89
C ARG A 907 -27.61 31.29 -1.36
N THR A 908 -28.66 31.17 -2.16
CA THR A 908 -29.87 30.43 -1.79
C THR A 908 -29.58 28.95 -1.58
N ASP A 909 -28.79 28.34 -2.47
CA ASP A 909 -28.38 26.94 -2.37
C ASP A 909 -27.57 26.68 -1.08
N LEU A 910 -26.61 27.55 -0.73
CA LEU A 910 -25.86 27.44 0.53
C LEU A 910 -26.74 27.67 1.76
N ALA A 911 -27.72 28.56 1.68
CA ALA A 911 -28.65 28.83 2.77
C ALA A 911 -29.63 27.67 3.02
N ALA A 912 -29.74 26.70 2.10
CA ALA A 912 -30.54 25.50 2.30
C ALA A 912 -29.87 24.48 3.24
N PHE A 913 -28.56 24.58 3.45
CA PHE A 913 -27.86 23.78 4.46
C PHE A 913 -28.05 24.37 5.85
N PRO A 914 -28.01 23.53 6.91
CA PRO A 914 -28.13 24.03 8.27
C PRO A 914 -27.12 25.13 8.61
N PHE A 915 -27.49 25.99 9.57
CA PHE A 915 -26.69 27.18 9.89
C PHE A 915 -25.31 26.80 10.47
N ASP A 916 -25.27 25.77 11.32
CA ASP A 916 -24.03 25.29 11.92
C ASP A 916 -23.19 24.41 10.97
N TRP A 917 -23.74 24.01 9.81
CA TRP A 917 -23.08 23.17 8.80
C TRP A 917 -22.02 23.99 8.04
N PRO A 918 -20.73 23.62 8.03
CA PRO A 918 -19.69 24.40 7.38
C PRO A 918 -19.86 24.42 5.84
N ASP A 919 -19.53 25.53 5.18
CA ASP A 919 -19.59 25.56 3.71
C ASP A 919 -18.39 24.79 3.11
N TYR A 920 -17.24 24.88 3.78
CA TYR A 920 -16.01 24.20 3.41
C TYR A 920 -15.14 23.90 4.64
N GLU A 921 -14.22 22.96 4.46
CA GLU A 921 -13.07 22.74 5.34
C GLU A 921 -11.76 23.09 4.66
N VAL A 922 -10.75 23.38 5.48
CA VAL A 922 -9.34 23.48 5.09
C VAL A 922 -8.50 22.60 6.01
N VAL A 923 -7.84 21.63 5.40
CA VAL A 923 -6.90 20.71 6.06
C VAL A 923 -5.47 21.16 5.78
N ILE A 924 -4.67 21.27 6.82
CA ILE A 924 -3.27 21.72 6.75
C ILE A 924 -2.36 20.59 7.21
N GLY A 925 -1.26 20.42 6.48
CA GLY A 925 -0.19 19.50 6.80
C GLY A 925 0.93 19.58 5.78
N ASP A 926 1.99 18.83 5.99
CA ASP A 926 3.01 18.64 4.99
C ASP A 926 2.58 17.71 3.84
N VAL A 927 3.38 17.70 2.78
CA VAL A 927 3.19 16.78 1.66
C VAL A 927 4.54 16.41 1.04
N PRO A 928 4.85 15.12 0.83
CA PRO A 928 6.05 14.69 0.12
C PRO A 928 5.90 14.91 -1.40
N PHE A 929 5.90 16.18 -1.83
CA PHE A 929 5.53 16.58 -3.19
C PHE A 929 6.65 16.36 -4.23
N ALA A 930 7.87 16.86 -3.94
CA ALA A 930 9.01 16.75 -4.86
C ALA A 930 10.34 16.71 -4.09
N ALA A 931 11.36 16.14 -4.72
CA ALA A 931 12.72 16.15 -4.17
C ALA A 931 13.35 17.56 -4.21
N GLY A 932 14.13 17.91 -3.19
CA GLY A 932 15.03 19.07 -3.18
C GLY A 932 14.49 20.33 -2.50
N ALA A 933 13.28 20.28 -1.94
CA ALA A 933 12.72 21.32 -1.07
C ALA A 933 11.68 20.70 -0.11
N GLU A 934 11.25 21.49 0.86
CA GLU A 934 10.19 21.13 1.81
C GLU A 934 8.87 21.72 1.32
N TYR A 935 7.77 20.97 1.46
CA TYR A 935 6.47 21.34 0.92
C TYR A 935 5.36 21.16 1.93
N ALA A 936 4.45 22.12 1.91
CA ALA A 936 3.22 22.11 2.67
C ALA A 936 2.02 22.15 1.73
N GLN A 937 0.90 21.63 2.22
CA GLN A 937 -0.38 21.73 1.52
C GLN A 937 -1.47 22.32 2.40
N ALA A 938 -2.40 23.00 1.73
CA ALA A 938 -3.72 23.25 2.25
C ALA A 938 -4.72 22.56 1.31
N ILE A 939 -5.52 21.65 1.83
CA ILE A 939 -6.58 20.96 1.09
C ILE A 939 -7.89 21.64 1.43
N GLY A 940 -8.56 22.24 0.44
CA GLY A 940 -9.92 22.73 0.59
C GLY A 940 -10.90 21.62 0.21
N MET A 941 -11.91 21.36 1.04
CA MET A 941 -13.04 20.50 0.67
C MET A 941 -14.37 21.23 0.81
N LEU A 942 -15.30 20.98 -0.11
CA LEU A 942 -16.65 21.52 -0.01
C LEU A 942 -17.52 20.58 0.82
N GLU A 943 -18.06 21.13 1.89
CA GLU A 943 -18.89 20.42 2.87
C GLU A 943 -20.38 20.64 2.59
N ALA A 944 -20.75 21.82 2.07
CA ALA A 944 -22.07 22.14 1.57
C ALA A 944 -22.17 21.89 0.04
N ALA A 945 -21.76 20.71 -0.42
CA ALA A 945 -21.77 20.36 -1.84
C ALA A 945 -23.20 20.12 -2.36
N THR A 946 -23.54 20.79 -3.47
CA THR A 946 -24.89 20.72 -4.07
C THR A 946 -25.01 19.64 -5.16
N ALA A 947 -23.90 19.18 -5.73
CA ALA A 947 -23.90 18.07 -6.68
C ALA A 947 -24.44 16.77 -6.05
N ARG A 948 -25.12 15.95 -6.86
CA ARG A 948 -25.63 14.62 -6.48
C ARG A 948 -25.28 13.61 -7.56
N GLY A 949 -24.52 12.59 -7.16
CA GLY A 949 -24.06 11.50 -8.00
C GLY A 949 -24.95 10.27 -7.99
N ASN A 950 -24.48 9.20 -8.63
CA ASN A 950 -25.11 7.88 -8.60
C ASN A 950 -24.08 6.73 -8.74
N VAL A 951 -24.51 5.53 -8.38
CA VAL A 951 -23.80 4.26 -8.53
C VAL A 951 -24.70 3.31 -9.32
N SER A 952 -24.16 2.73 -10.39
CA SER A 952 -24.84 1.74 -11.23
C SER A 952 -23.96 0.49 -11.42
N ILE A 953 -24.47 -0.49 -12.18
CA ILE A 953 -23.75 -1.72 -12.51
C ILE A 953 -23.28 -1.70 -13.97
N SER A 954 -22.12 -2.29 -14.22
CA SER A 954 -21.59 -2.48 -15.58
C SER A 954 -21.95 -3.87 -16.14
N SER A 955 -22.25 -4.83 -15.28
CA SER A 955 -22.65 -6.20 -15.60
C SER A 955 -23.52 -6.81 -14.51
N ALA A 956 -23.93 -8.08 -14.68
CA ALA A 956 -24.64 -8.84 -13.67
C ALA A 956 -23.73 -9.54 -12.62
N SER A 957 -22.45 -9.14 -12.52
CA SER A 957 -21.46 -9.75 -11.61
C SER A 957 -20.90 -8.73 -10.61
N MET A 958 -20.61 -9.20 -9.38
CA MET A 958 -19.87 -8.42 -8.38
C MET A 958 -18.36 -8.38 -8.66
N ALA A 959 -17.85 -9.25 -9.53
CA ALA A 959 -16.45 -9.25 -9.92
C ALA A 959 -16.09 -8.05 -10.82
N ASP A 960 -17.08 -7.51 -11.54
CA ASP A 960 -16.91 -6.31 -12.36
C ASP A 960 -17.12 -5.05 -11.50
N PRO A 961 -16.31 -4.00 -11.64
CA PRO A 961 -16.49 -2.77 -10.88
C PRO A 961 -17.84 -2.07 -11.13
N PRO A 962 -18.40 -1.39 -10.12
CA PRO A 962 -19.59 -0.56 -10.31
C PRO A 962 -19.25 0.67 -11.16
N LEU A 963 -20.28 1.23 -11.81
CA LEU A 963 -20.19 2.53 -12.47
C LEU A 963 -20.45 3.61 -11.41
N ILE A 964 -19.47 4.47 -11.18
CA ILE A 964 -19.55 5.52 -10.14
C ILE A 964 -19.58 6.88 -10.83
N ASP A 965 -20.64 7.66 -10.65
CA ASP A 965 -20.72 9.03 -11.14
C ASP A 965 -20.80 9.98 -9.96
N THR A 966 -19.73 10.74 -9.71
CA THR A 966 -19.61 11.62 -8.53
C THR A 966 -20.22 12.99 -8.76
N GLN A 967 -20.42 13.40 -10.02
CA GLN A 967 -20.87 14.73 -10.43
C GLN A 967 -20.02 15.86 -9.82
N THR A 968 -18.72 15.61 -9.63
CA THR A 968 -17.80 16.56 -8.98
C THR A 968 -17.74 17.88 -9.75
N LEU A 969 -18.03 19.00 -9.07
CA LEU A 969 -18.13 20.36 -9.64
C LEU A 969 -19.16 20.49 -10.78
N ALA A 970 -20.18 19.63 -10.81
CA ALA A 970 -21.22 19.68 -11.85
C ALA A 970 -22.16 20.89 -11.73
N THR A 971 -22.31 21.48 -10.54
CA THR A 971 -23.20 22.63 -10.33
C THR A 971 -22.42 23.96 -10.38
N SER A 972 -23.11 25.02 -10.80
CA SER A 972 -22.52 26.38 -10.79
C SER A 972 -22.23 26.88 -9.38
N THR A 973 -22.97 26.40 -8.38
CA THR A 973 -22.79 26.79 -6.97
C THR A 973 -21.48 26.23 -6.44
N ASP A 974 -21.25 24.93 -6.61
CA ASP A 974 -20.01 24.27 -6.16
C ASP A 974 -18.78 24.91 -6.81
N GLN A 975 -18.86 25.23 -8.11
CA GLN A 975 -17.81 25.94 -8.84
C GLN A 975 -17.51 27.33 -8.26
N GLN A 976 -18.54 28.13 -7.98
CA GLN A 976 -18.36 29.48 -7.43
C GLN A 976 -17.78 29.45 -6.01
N VAL A 977 -18.25 28.52 -5.17
CA VAL A 977 -17.77 28.34 -3.80
C VAL A 977 -16.31 27.93 -3.82
N ALA A 978 -15.93 26.89 -4.59
CA ALA A 978 -14.54 26.43 -4.69
C ALA A 978 -13.57 27.55 -5.12
N VAL A 979 -13.97 28.40 -6.07
CA VAL A 979 -13.17 29.56 -6.48
C VAL A 979 -12.93 30.52 -5.31
N GLN A 980 -13.95 30.81 -4.50
CA GLN A 980 -13.78 31.71 -3.36
C GLN A 980 -12.96 31.05 -2.23
N VAL A 981 -13.08 29.73 -2.04
CA VAL A 981 -12.27 28.99 -1.06
C VAL A 981 -10.78 29.05 -1.40
N ILE A 982 -10.37 28.91 -2.67
CA ILE A 982 -8.97 29.11 -3.08
C ILE A 982 -8.46 30.51 -2.70
N LYS A 983 -9.28 31.56 -2.90
CA LYS A 983 -8.89 32.93 -2.52
C LYS A 983 -8.77 33.08 -1.00
N ARG A 984 -9.66 32.45 -0.24
CA ARG A 984 -9.62 32.43 1.22
C ARG A 984 -8.38 31.69 1.74
N MET A 985 -8.02 30.57 1.13
CA MET A 985 -6.77 29.85 1.44
C MET A 985 -5.53 30.70 1.11
N ARG A 986 -5.52 31.48 0.03
CA ARG A 986 -4.43 32.43 -0.23
C ARG A 986 -4.31 33.51 0.83
N GLU A 987 -5.42 34.01 1.36
CA GLU A 987 -5.38 34.93 2.51
C GLU A 987 -4.70 34.28 3.72
N LEU A 988 -4.98 33.00 3.99
CA LEU A 988 -4.34 32.24 5.07
C LEU A 988 -2.82 32.21 4.89
N TRP A 989 -2.34 31.83 3.71
CA TRP A 989 -0.91 31.79 3.42
C TRP A 989 -0.24 33.17 3.41
N SER A 990 -1.02 34.25 3.24
CA SER A 990 -0.53 35.64 3.30
C SER A 990 -0.49 36.25 4.72
N THR A 991 -0.96 35.52 5.74
CA THR A 991 -0.90 35.97 7.14
C THR A 991 0.54 36.17 7.61
N LYS A 992 0.73 36.97 8.67
CA LYS A 992 2.06 37.17 9.26
C LYS A 992 2.64 35.87 9.80
N SER A 993 1.78 35.01 10.35
CA SER A 993 2.16 33.69 10.85
C SER A 993 2.75 32.79 9.77
N TYR A 994 2.10 32.65 8.60
CA TYR A 994 2.64 31.83 7.51
C TYR A 994 3.76 32.50 6.71
N SER A 995 3.76 33.84 6.61
CA SER A 995 4.83 34.59 5.95
C SER A 995 6.20 34.41 6.63
N ALA A 996 6.24 33.84 7.83
CA ALA A 996 7.48 33.49 8.53
C ALA A 996 8.18 32.25 7.96
N ILE A 997 7.46 31.38 7.24
CA ILE A 997 7.97 30.09 6.73
C ILE A 997 7.77 29.91 5.22
N THR A 998 7.08 30.83 4.54
CA THR A 998 6.85 30.80 3.09
C THR A 998 6.52 32.20 2.56
N SER A 999 6.53 32.37 1.24
CA SER A 999 6.10 33.59 0.57
C SER A 999 5.12 33.31 -0.58
N SER A 1000 4.42 34.34 -1.06
CA SER A 1000 3.51 34.18 -2.22
C SER A 1000 4.21 33.70 -3.50
N ALA A 1001 5.52 33.91 -3.64
CA ALA A 1001 6.30 33.42 -4.78
C ALA A 1001 6.56 31.90 -4.71
N ASP A 1002 6.34 31.30 -3.54
CA ASP A 1002 6.54 29.87 -3.26
C ASP A 1002 5.26 29.03 -3.50
N GLU A 1003 4.16 29.65 -3.97
CA GLU A 1003 2.97 28.93 -4.41
C GLU A 1003 3.26 28.11 -5.66
N ILE A 1004 3.21 26.78 -5.53
CA ILE A 1004 3.43 25.83 -6.63
C ILE A 1004 2.11 25.50 -7.33
N LEU A 1005 1.07 25.21 -6.55
CA LEU A 1005 -0.28 24.91 -7.04
C LEU A 1005 -1.30 25.79 -6.32
N PRO A 1006 -2.23 26.45 -7.04
CA PRO A 1006 -2.34 26.53 -8.51
C PRO A 1006 -1.23 27.34 -9.20
N GLY A 1007 -0.47 28.11 -8.42
CA GLY A 1007 0.67 28.91 -8.88
C GLY A 1007 0.30 30.37 -9.07
N ALA A 1008 1.30 31.25 -8.90
CA ALA A 1008 1.12 32.70 -8.86
C ALA A 1008 0.52 33.33 -10.15
N SER A 1009 0.48 32.61 -11.28
CA SER A 1009 -0.12 33.10 -12.53
C SER A 1009 -1.65 32.93 -12.60
N VAL A 1010 -2.24 32.12 -11.72
CA VAL A 1010 -3.68 31.80 -11.70
C VAL A 1010 -4.38 32.78 -10.74
N GLN A 1011 -4.94 33.89 -11.23
CA GLN A 1011 -5.43 34.99 -10.35
C GLN A 1011 -6.93 35.27 -10.46
N THR A 1012 -7.47 35.28 -11.69
CA THR A 1012 -8.88 35.57 -11.95
C THR A 1012 -9.78 34.39 -11.62
N ASP A 1013 -11.06 34.63 -11.35
CA ASP A 1013 -12.06 33.59 -11.06
C ASP A 1013 -12.12 32.55 -12.18
N GLU A 1014 -12.03 32.99 -13.44
CA GLU A 1014 -12.01 32.10 -14.60
C GLU A 1014 -10.75 31.23 -14.65
N GLN A 1015 -9.58 31.78 -14.30
CA GLN A 1015 -8.33 31.02 -14.23
C GLN A 1015 -8.37 30.00 -13.08
N ILE A 1016 -8.87 30.40 -11.91
CA ILE A 1016 -9.01 29.53 -10.74
C ILE A 1016 -10.00 28.40 -11.06
N LEU A 1017 -11.15 28.72 -11.68
CA LEU A 1017 -12.12 27.72 -12.09
C LEU A 1017 -11.50 26.74 -13.08
N LYS A 1018 -10.77 27.22 -14.09
CA LYS A 1018 -10.07 26.35 -15.04
C LYS A 1018 -9.07 25.42 -14.33
N TYR A 1019 -8.36 25.91 -13.32
CA TYR A 1019 -7.50 25.08 -12.48
C TYR A 1019 -8.30 24.01 -11.72
N LEU A 1020 -9.40 24.40 -11.07
CA LEU A 1020 -10.28 23.50 -10.31
C LEU A 1020 -10.84 22.39 -11.19
N LEU A 1021 -11.40 22.73 -12.37
CA LEU A 1021 -11.93 21.73 -13.31
C LEU A 1021 -10.85 20.76 -13.84
N ALA A 1022 -9.57 21.19 -13.82
CA ALA A 1022 -8.45 20.37 -14.24
C ALA A 1022 -7.83 19.53 -13.12
N ASN A 1023 -8.09 19.84 -11.82
CA ASN A 1023 -7.34 19.25 -10.69
C ASN A 1023 -8.21 18.75 -9.53
N ALA A 1024 -9.47 19.17 -9.39
CA ALA A 1024 -10.34 18.76 -8.28
C ALA A 1024 -10.64 17.25 -8.29
N GLY A 1025 -10.69 16.65 -7.10
CA GLY A 1025 -10.95 15.23 -6.88
C GLY A 1025 -12.16 14.96 -5.98
N SER A 1026 -12.39 13.67 -5.70
CA SER A 1026 -13.40 13.21 -4.75
C SER A 1026 -12.80 13.05 -3.36
N GLY A 1027 -13.50 13.46 -2.32
CA GLY A 1027 -13.07 13.42 -0.92
C GLY A 1027 -13.12 12.02 -0.31
N PHE A 1028 -13.65 11.02 -1.03
CA PHE A 1028 -13.75 9.64 -0.57
C PHE A 1028 -14.72 9.44 0.61
N HIS A 1029 -15.68 10.36 0.78
CA HIS A 1029 -16.67 10.44 1.87
C HIS A 1029 -18.09 10.09 1.41
N CYS A 1030 -18.24 9.39 0.27
CA CYS A 1030 -19.54 9.02 -0.31
C CYS A 1030 -20.61 8.50 0.69
N ALA A 1031 -21.83 9.04 0.63
CA ALA A 1031 -23.00 8.65 1.44
C ALA A 1031 -24.34 8.72 0.67
N CYS A 1032 -25.45 8.48 1.39
CA CYS A 1032 -26.84 8.87 1.06
C CYS A 1032 -27.59 8.17 -0.11
N THR A 1033 -27.40 6.86 -0.32
CA THR A 1033 -28.04 6.14 -1.45
C THR A 1033 -29.47 5.56 -1.22
N CYS A 1034 -30.22 5.89 -0.14
CA CYS A 1034 -31.61 5.43 0.18
C CYS A 1034 -32.40 6.34 1.20
N THR A 1035 -33.71 6.67 1.01
CA THR A 1035 -34.58 7.56 1.87
C THR A 1035 -35.87 6.91 2.45
N GLN A 1036 -36.82 7.65 3.05
CA GLN A 1036 -37.90 7.13 3.92
C GLN A 1036 -39.17 6.57 3.26
N LEU A 1037 -39.74 7.22 2.23
CA LEU A 1037 -40.75 6.62 1.36
C LEU A 1037 -40.21 5.32 0.72
N ILE A 1038 -38.90 5.29 0.49
CA ILE A 1038 -38.17 4.11 0.01
C ILE A 1038 -38.17 3.01 1.10
N ILE A 1039 -38.00 3.34 2.38
CA ILE A 1039 -38.10 2.40 3.51
C ILE A 1039 -39.53 1.83 3.65
N ALA A 1040 -40.57 2.66 3.60
CA ALA A 1040 -41.96 2.19 3.69
C ALA A 1040 -42.33 1.27 2.52
N ARG A 1041 -41.93 1.65 1.31
CA ARG A 1041 -42.11 0.84 0.10
C ARG A 1041 -41.32 -0.45 0.17
N ALA A 1042 -40.09 -0.42 0.69
CA ALA A 1042 -39.28 -1.61 0.91
C ALA A 1042 -39.92 -2.55 1.95
N ALA A 1043 -40.45 -2.04 3.07
CA ALA A 1043 -41.09 -2.84 4.11
C ALA A 1043 -42.35 -3.56 3.61
N ILE A 1044 -43.22 -2.83 2.89
CA ILE A 1044 -44.42 -3.40 2.26
C ILE A 1044 -44.04 -4.44 1.22
N ASN A 1045 -43.10 -4.09 0.34
CA ASN A 1045 -42.72 -4.97 -0.74
C ASN A 1045 -42.04 -6.24 -0.22
N ALA A 1046 -41.22 -6.14 0.82
CA ALA A 1046 -40.58 -7.29 1.47
C ALA A 1046 -41.57 -8.17 2.27
N GLY A 1047 -42.86 -7.79 2.33
CA GLY A 1047 -43.87 -8.54 3.07
C GLY A 1047 -43.59 -8.58 4.57
N VAL A 1048 -42.94 -7.54 5.11
CA VAL A 1048 -42.67 -7.41 6.54
C VAL A 1048 -43.99 -7.60 7.28
N GLN A 1049 -44.03 -8.51 8.27
CA GLN A 1049 -45.29 -8.89 8.90
C GLN A 1049 -45.94 -7.72 9.64
N ARG A 1050 -45.14 -6.86 10.28
CA ARG A 1050 -45.56 -5.64 10.97
C ARG A 1050 -44.56 -4.52 10.79
N TYR A 1051 -45.04 -3.34 10.39
CA TYR A 1051 -44.24 -2.16 10.13
C TYR A 1051 -44.75 -0.97 10.98
N PHE A 1052 -43.85 -0.30 11.68
CA PHE A 1052 -44.18 0.80 12.60
C PHE A 1052 -43.48 2.09 12.15
N PRO A 1053 -44.00 2.75 11.11
CA PRO A 1053 -43.52 4.07 10.73
C PRO A 1053 -43.96 5.09 11.79
N TRP A 1054 -43.05 5.95 12.21
CA TRP A 1054 -43.37 7.11 13.04
C TRP A 1054 -43.65 8.30 12.13
N GLN A 1055 -44.60 9.16 12.52
CA GLN A 1055 -44.91 10.38 11.77
C GLN A 1055 -45.10 11.55 12.72
N PHE A 1056 -44.55 12.70 12.34
CA PHE A 1056 -44.49 13.89 13.18
C PHE A 1056 -45.88 14.47 13.51
N GLY A 1057 -46.07 14.93 14.75
CA GLY A 1057 -46.78 16.18 15.06
C GLY A 1057 -48.30 16.28 14.94
N ILE A 1058 -48.94 15.54 14.04
CA ILE A 1058 -50.25 15.92 13.50
C ILE A 1058 -51.02 14.72 12.92
N ASP A 1059 -52.33 14.90 12.77
CA ASP A 1059 -53.22 14.05 12.00
C ASP A 1059 -53.27 14.52 10.54
N TYR A 1060 -52.31 14.04 9.75
CA TYR A 1060 -52.18 14.32 8.32
C TYR A 1060 -53.47 14.06 7.54
N ASP A 1061 -54.29 13.07 7.95
CA ASP A 1061 -55.53 12.75 7.25
C ASP A 1061 -56.59 13.84 7.39
N LYS A 1062 -56.56 14.58 8.50
CA LYS A 1062 -57.43 15.74 8.72
C LYS A 1062 -56.90 17.01 8.06
N ILE A 1063 -55.59 17.17 8.00
CA ILE A 1063 -54.94 18.32 7.35
C ILE A 1063 -55.14 18.26 5.83
N GLY A 1064 -54.99 17.07 5.24
CA GLY A 1064 -55.13 16.84 3.82
C GLY A 1064 -53.93 17.33 2.99
N ARG A 1065 -53.96 17.02 1.69
CA ARG A 1065 -52.89 17.37 0.74
C ARG A 1065 -52.86 18.87 0.42
N GLY A 1066 -51.68 19.39 0.07
CA GLY A 1066 -51.50 20.78 -0.31
C GLY A 1066 -51.54 21.73 0.89
N SER A 1067 -51.16 21.23 2.07
CA SER A 1067 -50.92 22.07 3.24
C SER A 1067 -49.75 23.03 2.98
N ALA A 1068 -49.61 24.08 3.78
CA ALA A 1068 -48.49 25.01 3.67
C ALA A 1068 -47.11 24.35 3.87
N GLN A 1069 -47.05 23.14 4.44
CA GLN A 1069 -45.80 22.39 4.66
C GLN A 1069 -45.68 21.24 3.65
N ASP A 1070 -44.76 21.39 2.70
CA ASP A 1070 -44.59 20.47 1.56
C ASP A 1070 -44.19 19.05 1.99
N LEU A 1071 -43.45 18.92 3.11
CA LEU A 1071 -43.05 17.63 3.67
C LEU A 1071 -44.24 16.79 4.18
N PHE A 1072 -45.41 17.40 4.41
CA PHE A 1072 -46.58 16.68 4.90
C PHE A 1072 -47.29 15.87 3.80
N ASP A 1073 -47.10 16.25 2.54
CA ASP A 1073 -47.63 15.48 1.41
C ASP A 1073 -46.89 14.15 1.24
N GLU A 1074 -45.58 14.08 1.54
CA GLU A 1074 -44.83 12.82 1.56
C GLU A 1074 -45.34 11.88 2.68
N GLN A 1075 -45.78 12.42 3.82
CA GLN A 1075 -46.38 11.61 4.89
C GLN A 1075 -47.73 11.02 4.53
N LEU A 1076 -48.50 11.76 3.74
CA LEU A 1076 -49.72 11.25 3.13
C LEU A 1076 -49.40 10.18 2.08
N ASP A 1077 -48.31 10.33 1.32
CA ASP A 1077 -47.85 9.29 0.39
C ASP A 1077 -47.49 7.99 1.12
N VAL A 1078 -46.82 8.06 2.26
CA VAL A 1078 -46.53 6.89 3.11
C VAL A 1078 -47.83 6.25 3.65
N ARG A 1079 -48.78 7.06 4.14
CA ARG A 1079 -50.10 6.59 4.61
C ARG A 1079 -50.90 5.91 3.50
N GLU A 1080 -50.99 6.54 2.34
CA GLU A 1080 -51.68 5.99 1.17
C GLU A 1080 -51.03 4.69 0.71
N LEU A 1081 -49.70 4.65 0.65
CA LEU A 1081 -48.95 3.46 0.30
C LEU A 1081 -49.25 2.31 1.27
N LEU A 1082 -49.27 2.56 2.58
CA LEU A 1082 -49.58 1.55 3.60
C LEU A 1082 -51.04 1.09 3.55
N ARG A 1083 -51.99 1.99 3.26
CA ARG A 1083 -53.41 1.67 3.09
C ARG A 1083 -53.72 0.94 1.80
N SER A 1084 -52.94 1.18 0.75
CA SER A 1084 -53.12 0.57 -0.58
C SER A 1084 -52.84 -0.93 -0.60
N GLN A 1085 -52.22 -1.45 0.46
CA GLN A 1085 -51.80 -2.85 0.57
C GLN A 1085 -52.44 -3.55 1.79
N ARG A 1086 -52.54 -4.89 1.71
CA ARG A 1086 -53.17 -5.74 2.75
C ARG A 1086 -52.25 -6.83 3.30
N VAL A 1087 -50.97 -6.81 2.97
CA VAL A 1087 -49.98 -7.86 3.31
C VAL A 1087 -49.23 -7.50 4.59
N THR A 1088 -48.58 -6.35 4.62
CA THR A 1088 -47.87 -5.83 5.78
C THR A 1088 -48.87 -5.19 6.74
N LYS A 1089 -48.92 -5.69 7.98
CA LYS A 1089 -49.67 -5.01 9.04
C LYS A 1089 -48.88 -3.77 9.45
N TRP A 1090 -49.55 -2.69 9.81
CA TRP A 1090 -48.85 -1.45 10.13
C TRP A 1090 -49.56 -0.66 11.20
N VAL A 1091 -48.76 0.05 11.99
CA VAL A 1091 -49.27 0.98 13.00
C VAL A 1091 -48.45 2.24 12.88
N ILE A 1092 -49.09 3.33 12.47
CA ILE A 1092 -48.46 4.64 12.46
C ILE A 1092 -48.56 5.21 13.86
N VAL A 1093 -47.45 5.67 14.43
CA VAL A 1093 -47.47 6.36 15.73
C VAL A 1093 -47.46 7.87 15.47
N SER A 1094 -48.58 8.55 15.78
CA SER A 1094 -48.71 10.01 15.71
C SER A 1094 -48.55 10.61 17.09
N THR A 1095 -47.58 11.52 17.25
CA THR A 1095 -47.04 11.85 18.57
C THR A 1095 -47.30 13.25 19.09
N GLY A 1096 -47.98 14.09 18.32
CA GLY A 1096 -48.14 15.50 18.65
C GLY A 1096 -46.82 16.26 18.51
N MET A 1097 -46.88 17.58 18.58
CA MET A 1097 -45.70 18.44 18.47
C MET A 1097 -44.80 18.28 19.70
N PHE A 1098 -43.50 18.51 19.59
CA PHE A 1098 -42.65 18.45 20.78
C PHE A 1098 -43.04 19.54 21.77
N ILE A 1099 -43.18 19.18 23.05
CA ILE A 1099 -43.60 20.12 24.10
C ILE A 1099 -42.71 21.38 24.14
N SER A 1100 -41.42 21.24 23.84
CA SER A 1100 -40.48 22.37 23.82
C SER A 1100 -40.81 23.44 22.78
N PHE A 1101 -41.42 23.08 21.64
CA PHE A 1101 -41.75 24.03 20.58
C PHE A 1101 -42.74 25.10 21.01
N LEU A 1102 -43.60 24.81 22.01
CA LEU A 1102 -44.51 25.82 22.57
C LEU A 1102 -43.76 27.00 23.18
N PHE A 1103 -42.53 26.78 23.64
CA PHE A 1103 -41.70 27.75 24.35
C PHE A 1103 -40.52 28.25 23.51
N GLU A 1104 -40.46 27.88 22.23
CA GLU A 1104 -39.43 28.31 21.31
C GLU A 1104 -39.77 29.72 20.78
N PRO A 1105 -38.91 30.74 21.00
CA PRO A 1105 -39.16 32.09 20.50
C PRO A 1105 -39.45 32.15 18.99
N ALA A 1106 -38.80 31.30 18.19
CA ALA A 1106 -39.03 31.24 16.75
C ALA A 1106 -40.44 30.74 16.36
N PHE A 1107 -41.06 29.88 17.19
CA PHE A 1107 -42.45 29.46 16.99
C PHE A 1107 -43.44 30.55 17.39
N GLY A 1108 -43.05 31.42 18.34
CA GLY A 1108 -43.70 32.69 18.62
C GLY A 1108 -44.99 32.61 19.45
N VAL A 1109 -45.33 31.43 19.99
CA VAL A 1109 -46.57 31.21 20.75
C VAL A 1109 -46.40 31.60 22.22
N VAL A 1110 -45.23 31.36 22.84
CA VAL A 1110 -44.91 31.80 24.20
C VAL A 1110 -43.60 32.56 24.20
N ASP A 1111 -43.62 33.76 24.77
CA ASP A 1111 -42.42 34.55 25.07
C ASP A 1111 -42.35 34.74 26.59
N LEU A 1112 -41.46 33.97 27.22
CA LEU A 1112 -41.26 34.00 28.67
C LEU A 1112 -40.56 35.29 29.13
N GLU A 1113 -39.71 35.89 28.30
CA GLU A 1113 -38.96 37.11 28.64
C GLU A 1113 -39.91 38.32 28.72
N GLN A 1114 -40.78 38.45 27.72
CA GLN A 1114 -41.76 39.54 27.65
C GLN A 1114 -43.04 39.23 28.43
N ALA A 1115 -43.13 38.04 29.04
CA ALA A 1115 -44.33 37.54 29.67
C ALA A 1115 -45.56 37.70 28.77
N SER A 1116 -45.46 37.17 27.55
CA SER A 1116 -46.53 37.23 26.56
C SER A 1116 -46.82 35.85 25.95
N THR A 1117 -48.04 35.70 25.47
CA THR A 1117 -48.50 34.50 24.76
C THR A 1117 -49.32 34.93 23.56
N THR A 1118 -48.98 34.39 22.39
CA THR A 1118 -49.64 34.70 21.12
C THR A 1118 -50.42 33.48 20.66
N ALA A 1119 -51.75 33.61 20.62
CA ALA A 1119 -52.59 32.61 20.01
C ALA A 1119 -52.46 32.67 18.48
N ILE A 1120 -52.11 31.54 17.86
CA ILE A 1120 -52.08 31.39 16.41
C ILE A 1120 -53.42 30.85 15.91
N GLY A 1121 -54.07 31.63 15.04
CA GLY A 1121 -55.40 31.37 14.48
C GLY A 1121 -56.55 31.76 15.42
N SER A 1122 -56.63 31.15 16.61
CA SER A 1122 -57.70 31.35 17.60
C SER A 1122 -57.24 30.97 19.00
N TRP A 1123 -57.83 31.59 20.04
CA TRP A 1123 -57.60 31.20 21.45
C TRP A 1123 -58.14 29.82 21.80
N GLU A 1124 -59.13 29.34 21.04
CA GLU A 1124 -59.73 28.01 21.19
C GLU A 1124 -58.92 26.92 20.49
N ASN A 1125 -57.93 27.27 19.67
CA ASN A 1125 -57.09 26.28 19.01
C ASN A 1125 -56.27 25.54 20.06
N ALA A 1126 -56.32 24.21 20.01
CA ALA A 1126 -55.52 23.34 20.84
C ALA A 1126 -54.40 22.68 20.04
N ILE A 1127 -53.29 22.41 20.73
CA ILE A 1127 -52.18 21.65 20.19
C ILE A 1127 -51.91 20.46 21.11
N THR A 1128 -51.83 19.27 20.53
CA THR A 1128 -51.33 18.10 21.24
C THR A 1128 -49.81 18.10 21.20
N VAL A 1129 -49.20 17.95 22.37
CA VAL A 1129 -47.75 17.97 22.53
C VAL A 1129 -47.25 16.76 23.31
N THR A 1130 -46.08 16.24 22.96
CA THR A 1130 -45.46 15.12 23.69
C THR A 1130 -43.95 15.32 23.81
N SER A 1131 -43.35 14.92 24.93
CA SER A 1131 -41.90 14.99 25.07
C SER A 1131 -41.22 13.88 24.25
N PRO A 1132 -40.02 14.11 23.69
CA PRO A 1132 -39.30 13.06 22.96
C PRO A 1132 -39.10 11.77 23.77
N GLY A 1133 -38.84 11.89 25.08
CA GLY A 1133 -38.69 10.75 25.98
C GLY A 1133 -39.98 9.92 26.10
N ASP A 1134 -41.12 10.60 26.25
CA ASP A 1134 -42.44 9.95 26.31
C ASP A 1134 -42.82 9.32 24.97
N ILE A 1135 -42.42 9.91 23.84
CA ILE A 1135 -42.59 9.33 22.50
C ILE A 1135 -41.85 7.99 22.39
N GLY A 1136 -40.58 7.95 22.81
CA GLY A 1136 -39.79 6.72 22.80
C GLY A 1136 -40.41 5.63 23.67
N THR A 1137 -40.87 5.99 24.86
CA THR A 1137 -41.53 5.05 25.79
C THR A 1137 -42.86 4.56 25.23
N ALA A 1138 -43.72 5.46 24.74
CA ALA A 1138 -45.00 5.09 24.13
C ALA A 1138 -44.81 4.22 22.89
N THR A 1139 -43.83 4.52 22.03
CA THR A 1139 -43.54 3.74 20.81
C THR A 1139 -43.05 2.33 21.14
N ALA A 1140 -42.19 2.18 22.14
CA ALA A 1140 -41.75 0.87 22.63
C ALA A 1140 -42.95 0.05 23.15
N GLU A 1141 -43.81 0.67 23.97
CA GLU A 1141 -45.01 0.02 24.50
C GLU A 1141 -46.03 -0.31 23.39
N ILE A 1142 -46.22 0.54 22.38
CA ILE A 1142 -47.07 0.26 21.21
C ILE A 1142 -46.54 -0.97 20.44
N THR A 1143 -45.22 -1.05 20.26
CA THR A 1143 -44.58 -2.18 19.58
C THR A 1143 -44.79 -3.49 20.35
N LEU A 1144 -44.69 -3.44 21.68
CA LEU A 1144 -44.89 -4.60 22.57
C LEU A 1144 -46.36 -4.99 22.76
N ALA A 1145 -47.27 -4.01 22.85
CA ALA A 1145 -48.68 -4.22 23.13
C ALA A 1145 -49.47 -4.76 21.94
N MET A 1146 -48.90 -4.69 20.73
CA MET A 1146 -49.49 -5.25 19.51
C MET A 1146 -50.95 -4.80 19.25
N PRO A 1147 -51.24 -3.49 19.18
CA PRO A 1147 -52.60 -2.99 18.95
C PRO A 1147 -53.17 -3.41 17.58
N GLU A 1148 -54.47 -3.19 17.35
CA GLU A 1148 -55.16 -3.57 16.11
C GLU A 1148 -54.40 -3.15 14.84
N GLU A 1149 -54.41 -4.04 13.85
CA GLU A 1149 -53.23 -4.28 13.03
C GLU A 1149 -53.01 -3.29 11.86
N ARG A 1150 -53.82 -2.21 11.75
CA ARG A 1150 -53.86 -1.26 10.61
C ARG A 1150 -54.46 0.09 10.97
N GLY A 1151 -53.75 0.91 11.74
CA GLY A 1151 -54.28 2.20 12.17
C GLY A 1151 -53.23 3.21 12.59
N VAL A 1152 -53.68 4.45 12.77
CA VAL A 1152 -52.90 5.50 13.40
C VAL A 1152 -53.17 5.44 14.91
N VAL A 1153 -52.11 5.32 15.69
CA VAL A 1153 -52.16 5.36 17.15
C VAL A 1153 -51.65 6.73 17.60
N TYR A 1154 -52.49 7.42 18.36
CA TYR A 1154 -52.20 8.75 18.86
C TYR A 1154 -51.57 8.70 20.24
N VAL A 1155 -50.48 9.43 20.44
CA VAL A 1155 -49.77 9.60 21.71
C VAL A 1155 -49.87 11.07 22.12
N ALA A 1156 -50.15 11.35 23.39
CA ALA A 1156 -50.28 12.71 23.90
C ALA A 1156 -49.62 12.86 25.27
N GLY A 1157 -48.54 13.63 25.37
CA GLY A 1157 -48.00 14.08 26.65
C GLY A 1157 -48.91 15.11 27.31
N ASP A 1158 -49.43 16.05 26.51
CA ASP A 1158 -50.45 17.01 26.89
C ASP A 1158 -51.29 17.44 25.68
N THR A 1159 -52.46 18.01 25.91
CA THR A 1159 -53.20 18.72 24.87
C THR A 1159 -53.75 20.00 25.48
N VAL A 1160 -53.29 21.13 24.97
CA VAL A 1160 -53.51 22.44 25.58
C VAL A 1160 -54.01 23.42 24.54
N SER A 1161 -55.12 24.10 24.82
CA SER A 1161 -55.57 25.27 24.07
C SER A 1161 -54.61 26.44 24.24
N MET A 1162 -54.61 27.38 23.28
CA MET A 1162 -53.84 28.62 23.41
C MET A 1162 -54.23 29.40 24.67
N SER A 1163 -55.51 29.36 25.06
CA SER A 1163 -55.98 29.99 26.30
C SER A 1163 -55.42 29.31 27.55
N GLU A 1164 -55.46 27.99 27.61
CA GLU A 1164 -54.89 27.21 28.72
C GLU A 1164 -53.37 27.35 28.79
N LEU A 1165 -52.70 27.42 27.64
CA LEU A 1165 -51.26 27.66 27.56
C LEU A 1165 -50.89 29.03 28.17
N ALA A 1166 -51.65 30.07 27.87
CA ALA A 1166 -51.46 31.37 28.53
C ALA A 1166 -51.67 31.27 30.05
N GLU A 1167 -52.67 30.51 30.53
CA GLU A 1167 -52.85 30.28 31.96
C GLU A 1167 -51.70 29.47 32.59
N VAL A 1168 -51.14 28.49 31.87
CA VAL A 1168 -49.93 27.76 32.27
C VAL A 1168 -48.79 28.76 32.46
N VAL A 1169 -48.55 29.65 31.50
CA VAL A 1169 -47.49 30.67 31.59
C VAL A 1169 -47.74 31.64 32.76
N GLU A 1170 -48.99 32.06 32.99
CA GLU A 1170 -49.36 32.91 34.14
C GLU A 1170 -49.05 32.22 35.48
N ARG A 1171 -49.34 30.91 35.59
CA ARG A 1171 -49.00 30.10 36.79
C ARG A 1171 -47.50 29.86 36.94
N LEU A 1172 -46.76 29.78 35.84
CA LEU A 1172 -45.31 29.61 35.86
C LEU A 1172 -44.60 30.87 36.32
N LEU A 1173 -45.04 32.03 35.82
CA LEU A 1173 -44.42 33.33 36.10
C LEU A 1173 -44.99 34.04 37.34
N CYS A 1174 -46.07 33.51 37.93
CA CYS A 1174 -46.81 34.13 39.04
C CYS A 1174 -47.28 35.58 38.73
N LYS A 1175 -47.54 35.91 37.45
CA LYS A 1175 -48.01 37.22 36.98
C LYS A 1175 -48.89 37.07 35.74
N LYS A 1176 -49.76 38.05 35.47
CA LYS A 1176 -50.56 38.08 34.25
C LYS A 1176 -49.66 38.25 33.02
N VAL A 1177 -49.98 37.54 31.94
CA VAL A 1177 -49.25 37.63 30.66
C VAL A 1177 -50.00 38.51 29.67
N THR A 1178 -49.26 39.15 28.76
CA THR A 1178 -49.83 39.85 27.61
C THR A 1178 -50.34 38.84 26.60
N ARG A 1179 -51.64 38.87 26.31
CA ARG A 1179 -52.30 37.93 25.39
C ARG A 1179 -52.47 38.57 24.00
N CYS A 1180 -51.79 38.03 22.99
CA CYS A 1180 -51.82 38.49 21.59
C CYS A 1180 -52.56 37.47 20.71
N LEU A 1181 -53.23 37.92 19.64
CA LEU A 1181 -53.88 37.03 18.67
C LEU A 1181 -53.35 37.34 17.28
N GLU A 1182 -52.84 36.31 16.62
CA GLU A 1182 -52.53 36.33 15.20
C GLU A 1182 -53.56 35.52 14.43
N THR A 1183 -54.32 36.20 13.57
CA THR A 1183 -55.37 35.57 12.78
C THR A 1183 -54.80 34.77 11.61
N MET A 1184 -55.58 33.81 11.09
CA MET A 1184 -55.20 33.08 9.87
C MET A 1184 -54.88 33.99 8.67
N SER A 1185 -55.52 35.16 8.58
CA SER A 1185 -55.21 36.12 7.52
C SER A 1185 -53.83 36.72 7.66
N GLN A 1186 -53.35 36.94 8.88
CA GLN A 1186 -52.01 37.47 9.15
C GLN A 1186 -50.96 36.38 8.88
N LEU A 1187 -51.16 35.18 9.42
CA LEU A 1187 -50.26 34.04 9.21
C LEU A 1187 -50.08 33.72 7.72
N ASN A 1188 -51.16 33.73 6.94
CA ASN A 1188 -51.08 33.47 5.49
C ASN A 1188 -50.43 34.64 4.73
N SER A 1189 -50.60 35.89 5.18
CA SER A 1189 -49.94 37.04 4.58
C SER A 1189 -48.43 37.00 4.85
N GLU A 1190 -48.02 36.68 6.07
CA GLU A 1190 -46.62 36.51 6.44
C GLU A 1190 -46.00 35.34 5.69
N LEU A 1191 -46.70 34.21 5.57
CA LEU A 1191 -46.23 33.10 4.74
C LEU A 1191 -46.10 33.50 3.26
N ALA A 1192 -46.98 34.34 2.73
CA ALA A 1192 -46.88 34.78 1.34
C ALA A 1192 -45.65 35.70 1.08
N GLU A 1193 -45.17 36.41 2.10
CA GLU A 1193 -43.95 37.22 2.02
C GLU A 1193 -42.68 36.38 1.96
N ASP A 1194 -42.67 35.24 2.66
CA ASP A 1194 -41.60 34.25 2.58
C ASP A 1194 -42.19 32.82 2.52
N PRO A 1195 -42.56 32.36 1.31
CA PRO A 1195 -43.20 31.05 1.12
C PRO A 1195 -42.32 29.86 1.46
N ASN A 1196 -41.03 30.07 1.76
CA ASN A 1196 -40.09 29.01 2.10
C ASN A 1196 -39.73 28.98 3.60
N ASP A 1197 -40.17 29.95 4.39
CA ASP A 1197 -39.93 30.01 5.83
C ASP A 1197 -40.66 28.85 6.54
N VAL A 1198 -39.86 27.93 7.07
CA VAL A 1198 -40.34 26.69 7.71
C VAL A 1198 -41.23 27.00 8.92
N MET A 1199 -40.88 27.99 9.75
CA MET A 1199 -41.66 28.33 10.94
C MET A 1199 -42.98 28.99 10.56
N ARG A 1200 -43.01 29.86 9.54
CA ARG A 1200 -44.25 30.41 9.00
C ARG A 1200 -45.16 29.32 8.43
N LYS A 1201 -44.60 28.33 7.73
CA LYS A 1201 -45.35 27.15 7.24
C LYS A 1201 -45.98 26.38 8.40
N TYR A 1202 -45.20 26.09 9.46
CA TYR A 1202 -45.72 25.43 10.65
C TYR A 1202 -46.80 26.26 11.35
N ARG A 1203 -46.57 27.56 11.61
CA ARG A 1203 -47.57 28.44 12.23
C ARG A 1203 -48.85 28.54 11.42
N ALA A 1204 -48.76 28.61 10.09
CA ALA A 1204 -49.92 28.60 9.21
C ALA A 1204 -50.72 27.28 9.32
N VAL A 1205 -50.06 26.12 9.37
CA VAL A 1205 -50.75 24.83 9.56
C VAL A 1205 -51.38 24.71 10.94
N PHE A 1206 -50.62 24.99 12.01
CA PHE A 1206 -51.11 24.87 13.39
C PHE A 1206 -52.19 25.91 13.72
N GLY A 1207 -52.13 27.10 13.12
CA GLY A 1207 -53.16 28.13 13.25
C GLY A 1207 -54.52 27.72 12.68
N THR A 1208 -54.58 26.74 11.77
CA THR A 1208 -55.87 26.23 11.27
C THR A 1208 -56.67 25.52 12.35
N GLY A 1209 -56.00 24.98 13.39
CA GLY A 1209 -56.61 24.11 14.40
C GLY A 1209 -57.04 22.74 13.89
N VAL A 1210 -56.82 22.43 12.60
CA VAL A 1210 -57.27 21.18 11.97
C VAL A 1210 -56.16 20.14 12.03
N GLY A 1211 -56.43 18.99 12.65
CA GLY A 1211 -55.49 17.87 12.71
C GLY A 1211 -54.27 18.08 13.61
N VAL A 1212 -54.16 19.20 14.32
CA VAL A 1212 -53.01 19.51 15.17
C VAL A 1212 -53.24 19.21 16.66
N SER A 1213 -54.43 18.74 17.01
CA SER A 1213 -54.78 18.25 18.35
C SER A 1213 -55.77 17.10 18.35
N TRP A 1214 -55.75 16.33 19.44
CA TRP A 1214 -56.68 15.26 19.79
C TRP A 1214 -56.85 15.16 21.31
N GLU A 1215 -57.93 14.53 21.77
CA GLU A 1215 -58.17 14.36 23.20
C GLU A 1215 -57.10 13.47 23.84
N LYS A 1216 -56.43 13.97 24.90
CA LYS A 1216 -55.37 13.26 25.61
C LYS A 1216 -55.87 11.96 26.21
N GLU A 1217 -57.09 11.93 26.74
CA GLU A 1217 -57.73 10.78 27.36
C GLU A 1217 -57.94 9.62 26.37
N GLN A 1218 -57.99 9.94 25.07
CA GLN A 1218 -58.13 8.96 23.99
C GLN A 1218 -56.77 8.49 23.45
N SER A 1219 -55.65 9.08 23.90
CA SER A 1219 -54.31 8.66 23.48
C SER A 1219 -53.94 7.28 24.04
N PHE A 1220 -53.09 6.56 23.32
CA PHE A 1220 -52.65 5.22 23.72
C PHE A 1220 -52.00 5.21 25.10
N ASN A 1221 -51.15 6.19 25.38
CA ASN A 1221 -50.45 6.30 26.66
C ASN A 1221 -51.42 6.57 27.81
N ALA A 1222 -52.44 7.43 27.64
CA ALA A 1222 -53.45 7.65 28.67
C ALA A 1222 -54.30 6.41 28.95
N LEU A 1223 -54.77 5.72 27.90
CA LEU A 1223 -55.57 4.49 28.02
C LEU A 1223 -54.81 3.33 28.68
N ARG A 1224 -53.47 3.34 28.63
CA ARG A 1224 -52.59 2.33 29.23
C ARG A 1224 -52.01 2.72 30.58
N GLY A 1225 -52.32 3.92 31.08
CA GLY A 1225 -51.74 4.43 32.32
C GLY A 1225 -50.22 4.66 32.23
N ILE A 1226 -49.71 4.96 31.02
CA ILE A 1226 -48.32 5.34 30.81
C ILE A 1226 -48.17 6.81 31.19
N ASN A 1227 -47.43 7.07 32.27
CA ASN A 1227 -47.16 8.41 32.74
C ASN A 1227 -46.34 9.17 31.69
N THR A 1228 -46.77 10.39 31.39
CA THR A 1228 -46.13 11.31 30.45
C THR A 1228 -46.09 12.71 31.06
N ILE A 1229 -45.14 13.54 30.66
CA ILE A 1229 -44.98 14.88 31.24
C ILE A 1229 -45.92 15.88 30.58
N SER A 1230 -46.52 16.77 31.38
CA SER A 1230 -47.37 17.86 30.88
C SER A 1230 -46.56 19.05 30.37
N ALA A 1231 -47.19 19.95 29.60
CA ALA A 1231 -46.56 21.18 29.14
C ALA A 1231 -46.09 22.05 30.32
N GLU A 1232 -46.90 22.13 31.39
CA GLU A 1232 -46.56 22.85 32.61
C GLU A 1232 -45.37 22.20 33.35
N GLN A 1233 -45.35 20.86 33.48
CA GLN A 1233 -44.23 20.15 34.12
C GLN A 1233 -42.93 20.38 33.34
N ARG A 1234 -42.98 20.25 32.01
CA ARG A 1234 -41.83 20.48 31.14
C ARG A 1234 -41.31 21.91 31.23
N ALA A 1235 -42.21 22.89 31.27
CA ALA A 1235 -41.83 24.28 31.43
C ALA A 1235 -41.19 24.55 32.81
N ARG A 1236 -41.69 23.94 33.90
CA ARG A 1236 -41.07 24.02 35.24
C ARG A 1236 -39.69 23.39 35.30
N GLU A 1237 -39.46 22.29 34.58
CA GLU A 1237 -38.14 21.65 34.48
C GLU A 1237 -37.14 22.57 33.78
N ASN A 1238 -37.54 23.22 32.68
CA ASN A 1238 -36.68 24.10 31.89
C ASN A 1238 -36.40 25.45 32.59
N LEU A 1239 -37.38 26.01 33.32
CA LEU A 1239 -37.20 27.25 34.09
C LEU A 1239 -36.25 27.11 35.31
N LYS A 1240 -35.90 25.88 35.73
CA LYS A 1240 -34.88 25.66 36.76
C LYS A 1240 -33.44 25.72 36.22
N GLN A 1241 -33.25 25.64 34.91
CA GLN A 1241 -31.92 25.67 34.28
C GLN A 1241 -31.50 27.07 33.81
N ASN A 1242 -32.46 27.98 33.63
CA ASN A 1242 -32.22 29.36 33.27
C ASN A 1242 -32.89 30.27 34.32
N ASP A 1243 -32.14 31.11 35.02
CA ASP A 1243 -32.59 31.97 36.13
C ASP A 1243 -33.64 33.03 35.70
N TRP A 1244 -34.89 32.61 35.44
CA TRP A 1244 -36.01 33.48 35.03
C TRP A 1244 -37.01 33.79 36.16
N ILE A 1245 -36.71 33.44 37.41
CA ILE A 1245 -37.51 33.77 38.61
C ILE A 1245 -36.76 34.73 39.53
#